data_AF-A0A2V9YKQ2-F1
#
_entry.id   AF-A0A2V9YKQ2-F1
#
_cell.length_a   1.000
_cell.length_b   1.000
_cell.length_c   1.000
_cell.angle_alpha   90.00
_cell.angle_beta   90.00
_cell.angle_gamma   90.00
#
_symmetry.space_group_name_H-M   'P 1'
#
loop_
_entity.id
_entity.type
_entity.pdbx_description
1 polymer ?
#
loop_
_entity_poly.entity_id
_entity_poly.type
_entity_poly.pdbx_seq_one_letter_code
_entity_poly.pdbx_strand_id
1 'polypeptide(L)'
;FLPSQAKADFEGFLKPEQIPTAAYCGKCHEDAHREWRESAHANSFRNPFYIKNVNLIIMSQGIEFTRHCEGCHNPPALFTGALTKDSTVNRAFDEDGVTCMVCHSIEKIQNTSGTGSYVMGMPAVMLNEDGSPVTGPVSYDDIFAKPKLHARAVMKDFYRTPEFCAVCHKAAVPKLLNEYKWLRAFNVYDEWQQSSWSRQSPLPFYKKDTVSTCQTCHMAKVAAASDSGAKAGQIASHRFLGASTTIPIVYNYPDQLKKVTEYLKDGILGMDLFGIAVNGEPKIIAPLEKSSYRVAPGDEVTVNLVIQNKKIGHSLVPEQRDFYEAWVAFEVKDASGKLIYHSGYLKPDGYLDENAHSYTNRLISKEGKLLDQHQVWLTHARGYDNTILPGRSDLVRYRFRVPAGATGPLTMSAQVNYRRFRQGFTDFVFAEKKPILPVIELASVSGQIKLGEAGGGAAPAEDDKDMLRWNNYGIALLDQRQFGRAADAFEHVVQLKPDYADGYINIAITDFSWEKYDGAAEQLEKALKLSPGNPRALFYQAMVWRVQGKYADAIHNLKQVIAAYPRVRQAHDELGSDYYELKQYDLAREQYEALQAIDPDDLSAHYNLARIYRRLGMKEKAAEQAAMFADRKNDPGATAYANEFLRLHAEAANESVPYHTHAQTAPQN
;
A
#
# COMPACT_ATOMS: atom_id res chain seq x y z
N PHE A 1 -9.71 -24.23 5.99
CA PHE A 1 -9.82 -23.94 7.44
C PHE A 1 -10.57 -22.61 7.64
N LEU A 2 -11.83 -22.55 7.19
CA LEU A 2 -12.60 -21.29 7.20
C LEU A 2 -12.71 -20.69 8.62
N PRO A 3 -12.76 -19.36 8.76
CA PRO A 3 -12.76 -18.32 7.71
C PRO A 3 -11.42 -18.05 6.96
N SER A 4 -10.32 -18.73 7.29
CA SER A 4 -9.11 -18.69 6.44
C SER A 4 -9.27 -19.51 5.16
N GLN A 5 -8.66 -19.03 4.07
CA GLN A 5 -8.62 -19.70 2.78
C GLN A 5 -7.61 -20.86 2.74
N ALA A 6 -6.85 -21.07 3.82
CA ALA A 6 -5.83 -22.11 3.88
C ALA A 6 -6.44 -23.50 3.72
N LYS A 7 -5.70 -24.36 3.02
CA LYS A 7 -5.98 -25.79 2.84
C LYS A 7 -4.76 -26.61 3.25
N ALA A 8 -4.96 -27.91 3.45
CA ALA A 8 -3.90 -28.87 3.69
C ALA A 8 -3.94 -29.94 2.59
N ASP A 9 -2.79 -30.52 2.26
CA ASP A 9 -2.69 -31.73 1.42
C ASP A 9 -2.71 -33.04 2.24
N PHE A 10 -2.84 -32.91 3.55
CA PHE A 10 -2.97 -34.01 4.51
C PHE A 10 -4.36 -34.01 5.16
N GLU A 11 -4.77 -35.17 5.68
CA GLU A 11 -6.03 -35.34 6.39
C GLU A 11 -5.90 -35.00 7.88
N GLY A 12 -6.95 -34.40 8.44
CA GLY A 12 -7.04 -34.10 9.87
C GLY A 12 -6.16 -32.93 10.32
N PHE A 13 -5.68 -33.02 11.56
CA PHE A 13 -4.83 -32.02 12.19
C PHE A 13 -3.44 -32.58 12.48
N LEU A 14 -2.43 -31.73 12.40
CA LEU A 14 -1.07 -32.05 12.81
C LEU A 14 -0.99 -32.13 14.34
N LYS A 15 -0.18 -33.04 14.85
CA LYS A 15 0.34 -32.93 16.22
C LYS A 15 1.40 -31.83 16.26
N PRO A 16 1.50 -31.03 17.33
CA PRO A 16 2.50 -29.97 17.44
C PRO A 16 3.94 -30.43 17.13
N GLU A 17 4.31 -31.65 17.55
CA GLU A 17 5.65 -32.21 17.38
C GLU A 17 5.97 -32.58 15.92
N GLN A 18 4.96 -32.64 15.04
CA GLN A 18 5.14 -32.86 13.60
C GLN A 18 5.56 -31.60 12.87
N ILE A 19 5.60 -30.43 13.54
CA ILE A 19 6.10 -29.19 12.97
C ILE A 19 7.50 -28.95 13.55
N PRO A 20 8.57 -29.18 12.77
CA PRO A 20 9.93 -28.88 13.24
C PRO A 20 10.05 -27.43 13.72
N THR A 21 10.70 -27.24 14.86
CA THR A 21 10.85 -25.92 15.48
C THR A 21 11.84 -25.06 14.70
N ALA A 22 11.72 -23.73 14.81
CA ALA A 22 12.71 -22.85 14.18
C ALA A 22 14.13 -23.07 14.75
N ALA A 23 14.23 -23.42 16.05
CA ALA A 23 15.49 -23.76 16.69
C ALA A 23 16.18 -25.00 16.08
N TYR A 24 15.40 -25.97 15.58
CA TYR A 24 15.93 -27.10 14.82
C TYR A 24 16.58 -26.63 13.51
N CYS A 25 15.90 -25.76 12.75
CA CYS A 25 16.45 -25.16 11.53
C CYS A 25 17.70 -24.30 11.80
N GLY A 26 17.69 -23.57 12.92
CA GLY A 26 18.76 -22.66 13.32
C GLY A 26 20.11 -23.32 13.62
N LYS A 27 20.19 -24.66 13.70
CA LYS A 27 21.47 -25.38 13.85
C LYS A 27 22.32 -25.34 12.58
N CYS A 28 21.71 -25.29 11.40
CA CYS A 28 22.42 -25.18 10.13
C CYS A 28 22.26 -23.80 9.48
N HIS A 29 21.17 -23.09 9.81
CA HIS A 29 20.80 -21.79 9.26
C HIS A 29 20.86 -20.69 10.33
N GLU A 30 22.02 -20.54 10.98
CA GLU A 30 22.19 -19.65 12.15
C GLU A 30 21.87 -18.19 11.83
N ASP A 31 22.35 -17.69 10.68
CA ASP A 31 22.13 -16.31 10.27
C ASP A 31 20.66 -16.05 9.94
N ALA A 32 20.04 -16.91 9.11
CA ALA A 32 18.62 -16.78 8.78
C ALA A 32 17.72 -16.88 10.02
N HIS A 33 18.00 -17.82 10.92
CA HIS A 33 17.25 -17.99 12.16
C HIS A 33 17.37 -16.77 13.08
N ARG A 34 18.58 -16.21 13.25
CA ARG A 34 18.80 -15.00 14.04
C ARG A 34 18.03 -13.81 13.47
N GLU A 35 18.10 -13.61 12.15
CA GLU A 35 17.33 -12.55 11.48
C GLU A 35 15.82 -12.73 11.61
N TRP A 36 15.34 -13.96 11.41
CA TRP A 36 13.93 -14.30 11.52
C TRP A 36 13.40 -14.06 12.94
N ARG A 37 14.14 -14.45 13.99
CA ARG A 37 13.65 -14.36 15.39
C ARG A 37 13.34 -12.93 15.82
N GLU A 38 14.08 -11.96 15.29
CA GLU A 38 13.87 -10.53 15.57
C GLU A 38 12.77 -9.90 14.67
N SER A 39 12.27 -10.63 13.68
CA SER A 39 11.38 -10.12 12.65
C SER A 39 9.90 -10.10 13.05
N ALA A 40 9.06 -9.43 12.25
CA ALA A 40 7.62 -9.46 12.46
C ALA A 40 6.99 -10.86 12.27
N HIS A 41 7.60 -11.75 11.48
CA HIS A 41 7.08 -13.10 11.23
C HIS A 41 7.24 -14.03 12.43
N ALA A 42 8.41 -14.06 13.08
CA ALA A 42 8.61 -14.85 14.31
C ALA A 42 7.74 -14.35 15.48
N ASN A 43 7.33 -13.08 15.41
CA ASN A 43 6.62 -12.37 16.47
C ASN A 43 5.15 -12.10 16.11
N SER A 44 4.65 -12.69 15.01
CA SER A 44 3.35 -12.37 14.42
C SER A 44 2.16 -12.70 15.31
N PHE A 45 2.33 -13.66 16.24
CA PHE A 45 1.33 -14.03 17.24
C PHE A 45 1.65 -13.49 18.63
N ARG A 46 2.91 -13.59 19.08
CA ARG A 46 3.27 -13.26 20.47
C ARG A 46 3.32 -11.75 20.78
N ASN A 47 3.33 -10.88 19.77
CA ASN A 47 3.32 -9.44 19.95
C ASN A 47 2.08 -8.98 20.76
N PRO A 48 2.24 -8.26 21.89
CA PRO A 48 1.12 -7.86 22.77
C PRO A 48 -0.01 -7.11 22.05
N PHE A 49 0.33 -6.27 21.06
CA PHE A 49 -0.66 -5.55 20.25
C PHE A 49 -1.60 -6.51 19.50
N TYR A 50 -1.03 -7.57 18.90
CA TYR A 50 -1.80 -8.57 18.18
C TYR A 50 -2.59 -9.47 19.13
N ILE A 51 -1.97 -9.96 20.21
CA ILE A 51 -2.65 -10.77 21.24
C ILE A 51 -3.90 -10.06 21.76
N LYS A 52 -3.80 -8.76 22.07
CA LYS A 52 -4.94 -7.99 22.57
C LYS A 52 -6.10 -7.96 21.58
N ASN A 53 -5.82 -7.74 20.30
CA ASN A 53 -6.84 -7.69 19.25
C ASN A 53 -7.45 -9.08 18.97
N VAL A 54 -6.63 -10.14 18.93
CA VAL A 54 -7.14 -11.51 18.76
C VAL A 54 -7.96 -11.98 19.96
N ASN A 55 -7.61 -11.59 21.18
CA ASN A 55 -8.44 -11.89 22.33
C ASN A 55 -9.81 -11.20 22.25
N LEU A 56 -9.90 -10.02 21.62
CA LEU A 56 -11.18 -9.33 21.43
C LEU A 56 -12.14 -10.11 20.52
N ILE A 57 -11.64 -10.71 19.44
CA ILE A 57 -12.45 -11.60 18.59
C ILE A 57 -12.79 -12.92 19.31
N ILE A 58 -11.86 -13.50 20.09
CA ILE A 58 -12.15 -14.69 20.90
C ILE A 58 -13.30 -14.41 21.88
N MET A 59 -13.24 -13.29 22.60
CA MET A 59 -14.25 -12.92 23.60
C MET A 59 -15.61 -12.57 22.97
N SER A 60 -15.61 -12.03 21.74
CA SER A 60 -16.85 -11.58 21.08
C SER A 60 -17.51 -12.62 20.19
N GLN A 61 -16.76 -13.54 19.58
CA GLN A 61 -17.27 -14.49 18.60
C GLN A 61 -16.83 -15.95 18.85
N GLY A 62 -15.71 -16.17 19.53
CA GLY A 62 -15.15 -17.51 19.77
C GLY A 62 -13.81 -17.72 19.08
N ILE A 63 -13.06 -18.73 19.53
CA ILE A 63 -11.70 -19.01 19.06
C ILE A 63 -11.65 -19.47 17.60
N GLU A 64 -12.69 -20.13 17.11
CA GLU A 64 -12.80 -20.60 15.73
C GLU A 64 -12.81 -19.46 14.71
N PHE A 65 -13.21 -18.26 15.10
CA PHE A 65 -13.20 -17.08 14.21
C PHE A 65 -11.79 -16.50 14.03
N THR A 66 -10.86 -16.78 14.96
CA THR A 66 -9.46 -16.34 14.82
C THR A 66 -8.77 -17.03 13.66
N ARG A 67 -9.29 -18.15 13.15
CA ARG A 67 -8.75 -18.84 11.96
C ARG A 67 -8.57 -17.88 10.79
N HIS A 68 -9.39 -16.84 10.68
CA HIS A 68 -9.22 -15.76 9.70
C HIS A 68 -7.82 -15.12 9.76
N CYS A 69 -7.41 -14.73 10.98
CA CYS A 69 -6.13 -14.09 11.25
C CYS A 69 -4.99 -15.11 11.31
N GLU A 70 -5.21 -16.24 11.98
CA GLU A 70 -4.17 -17.25 12.21
C GLU A 70 -3.78 -18.02 10.95
N GLY A 71 -4.57 -17.95 9.88
CA GLY A 71 -4.14 -18.32 8.53
C GLY A 71 -2.85 -17.64 8.08
N CYS A 72 -2.55 -16.46 8.61
CA CYS A 72 -1.38 -15.66 8.27
C CYS A 72 -0.46 -15.38 9.47
N HIS A 73 -1.00 -15.36 10.70
CA HIS A 73 -0.26 -14.95 11.90
C HIS A 73 0.25 -16.12 12.77
N ASN A 74 -0.48 -17.23 12.82
CA ASN A 74 -0.07 -18.43 13.56
C ASN A 74 -0.57 -19.70 12.88
N PRO A 75 -0.07 -20.03 11.67
CA PRO A 75 -0.50 -21.24 10.98
C PRO A 75 -0.31 -22.54 11.77
N PRO A 76 0.70 -22.70 12.65
CA PRO A 76 0.77 -23.87 13.53
C PRO A 76 -0.50 -24.05 14.38
N ALA A 77 -1.09 -22.97 14.93
CA ALA A 77 -2.37 -23.06 15.64
C ALA A 77 -3.52 -23.52 14.72
N LEU A 78 -3.54 -23.03 13.48
CA LEU A 78 -4.55 -23.38 12.49
C LEU A 78 -4.54 -24.89 12.15
N PHE A 79 -3.36 -25.43 11.87
CA PHE A 79 -3.20 -26.79 11.36
C PHE A 79 -3.14 -27.86 12.45
N THR A 80 -2.98 -27.49 13.72
CA THR A 80 -2.98 -28.43 14.85
C THR A 80 -4.35 -28.65 15.49
N GLY A 81 -5.37 -27.91 15.03
CA GLY A 81 -6.71 -27.96 15.62
C GLY A 81 -6.85 -27.13 16.89
N ALA A 82 -5.81 -26.40 17.29
CA ALA A 82 -5.79 -25.54 18.47
C ALA A 82 -6.86 -24.43 18.45
N LEU A 83 -7.33 -24.07 17.26
CA LEU A 83 -8.40 -23.08 17.03
C LEU A 83 -9.78 -23.72 16.90
N THR A 84 -9.97 -24.90 17.48
CA THR A 84 -11.27 -25.55 17.64
C THR A 84 -11.82 -25.18 19.01
N LYS A 85 -13.13 -24.97 19.08
CA LYS A 85 -13.82 -24.77 20.34
C LYS A 85 -13.48 -25.92 21.31
N ASP A 86 -13.15 -25.56 22.55
CA ASP A 86 -12.78 -26.50 23.62
C ASP A 86 -11.52 -27.34 23.36
N SER A 87 -10.64 -26.91 22.45
CA SER A 87 -9.36 -27.58 22.16
C SER A 87 -8.45 -27.67 23.39
N THR A 88 -7.84 -28.84 23.58
CA THR A 88 -6.83 -29.12 24.62
C THR A 88 -5.39 -29.14 24.09
N VAL A 89 -5.18 -28.82 22.81
CA VAL A 89 -3.85 -28.77 22.18
C VAL A 89 -2.94 -27.83 22.97
N ASN A 90 -1.75 -28.30 23.33
CA ASN A 90 -0.72 -27.47 23.95
C ASN A 90 -0.16 -26.48 22.91
N ARG A 91 -0.28 -25.18 23.22
CA ARG A 91 0.08 -24.08 22.32
C ARG A 91 1.46 -23.48 22.60
N ALA A 92 2.42 -24.27 23.09
CA ALA A 92 3.79 -23.82 23.29
C ALA A 92 4.45 -23.24 22.02
N PHE A 93 3.97 -23.64 20.83
CA PHE A 93 4.43 -23.10 19.53
C PHE A 93 3.99 -21.65 19.24
N ASP A 94 3.08 -21.07 20.05
CA ASP A 94 2.61 -19.69 19.88
C ASP A 94 3.76 -18.66 19.94
N GLU A 95 4.91 -19.05 20.50
CA GLU A 95 6.12 -18.23 20.56
C GLU A 95 6.78 -17.98 19.19
N ASP A 96 6.46 -18.77 18.15
CA ASP A 96 7.15 -18.72 16.86
C ASP A 96 6.29 -18.18 15.71
N GLY A 97 4.98 -17.99 15.90
CA GLY A 97 4.08 -17.40 14.90
C GLY A 97 4.25 -18.02 13.50
N VAL A 98 4.69 -17.21 12.52
CA VAL A 98 5.10 -17.70 11.20
C VAL A 98 6.54 -18.24 11.27
N THR A 99 6.65 -19.53 11.59
CA THR A 99 7.93 -20.26 11.68
C THR A 99 8.53 -20.62 10.31
N CYS A 100 9.79 -21.08 10.30
CA CYS A 100 10.48 -21.57 9.10
C CYS A 100 9.63 -22.61 8.36
N MET A 101 9.13 -23.63 9.07
CA MET A 101 8.36 -24.71 8.47
C MET A 101 6.98 -24.29 7.97
N VAL A 102 6.44 -23.16 8.42
CA VAL A 102 5.19 -22.64 7.87
C VAL A 102 5.41 -22.17 6.44
N CYS A 103 6.41 -21.31 6.22
CA CYS A 103 6.74 -20.85 4.88
C CYS A 103 7.27 -21.99 3.99
N HIS A 104 8.16 -22.80 4.55
CA HIS A 104 8.91 -23.81 3.80
C HIS A 104 8.16 -25.13 3.56
N SER A 105 6.95 -25.29 4.11
CA SER A 105 6.06 -26.42 3.80
C SER A 105 4.83 -26.02 2.98
N ILE A 106 4.73 -24.77 2.51
CA ILE A 106 3.69 -24.44 1.53
C ILE A 106 4.00 -25.20 0.24
N GLU A 107 3.04 -25.97 -0.25
CA GLU A 107 3.18 -26.77 -1.48
C GLU A 107 2.59 -26.05 -2.69
N LYS A 108 1.59 -25.19 -2.47
CA LYS A 108 0.89 -24.51 -3.56
C LYS A 108 0.33 -23.16 -3.13
N ILE A 109 0.54 -22.14 -3.96
CA ILE A 109 -0.24 -20.90 -3.96
C ILE A 109 -1.58 -21.20 -4.64
N GLN A 110 -2.70 -21.00 -3.95
CA GLN A 110 -4.01 -21.25 -4.55
C GLN A 110 -4.39 -20.14 -5.53
N ASN A 111 -4.22 -18.89 -5.10
CA ASN A 111 -4.45 -17.66 -5.85
C ASN A 111 -3.96 -16.45 -5.03
N THR A 112 -4.15 -15.24 -5.57
CA THR A 112 -3.77 -13.96 -4.95
C THR A 112 -4.93 -13.28 -4.21
N SER A 113 -5.98 -13.99 -3.80
CA SER A 113 -7.08 -13.41 -2.99
C SER A 113 -6.64 -13.07 -1.55
N GLY A 114 -5.60 -13.73 -1.07
CA GLY A 114 -5.03 -13.53 0.25
C GLY A 114 -5.80 -14.26 1.36
N THR A 115 -5.69 -13.78 2.60
CA THR A 115 -6.33 -14.40 3.79
C THR A 115 -5.98 -15.90 3.92
N GLY A 116 -4.68 -16.20 3.77
CA GLY A 116 -4.13 -17.54 3.86
C GLY A 116 -4.38 -18.40 2.61
N SER A 117 -4.40 -17.83 1.40
CA SER A 117 -4.72 -18.55 0.15
C SER A 117 -3.61 -19.50 -0.36
N TYR A 118 -3.16 -20.42 0.50
CA TYR A 118 -2.14 -21.43 0.21
C TYR A 118 -2.59 -22.84 0.60
N VAL A 119 -1.87 -23.85 0.10
CA VAL A 119 -2.00 -25.26 0.52
C VAL A 119 -0.75 -25.62 1.32
N MET A 120 -0.96 -26.00 2.58
CA MET A 120 0.08 -26.49 3.48
C MET A 120 0.34 -27.97 3.19
N GLY A 121 1.60 -28.29 2.95
CA GLY A 121 2.13 -29.64 2.89
C GLY A 121 2.28 -30.28 4.26
N MET A 122 2.40 -31.61 4.30
CA MET A 122 2.92 -32.29 5.49
C MET A 122 4.34 -31.76 5.79
N PRO A 123 4.58 -31.10 6.95
CA PRO A 123 5.88 -30.52 7.23
C PRO A 123 6.97 -31.58 7.21
N ALA A 124 7.97 -31.38 6.35
CA ALA A 124 9.08 -32.31 6.21
C ALA A 124 10.36 -31.54 5.87
N VAL A 125 11.43 -31.86 6.59
CA VAL A 125 12.77 -31.32 6.31
C VAL A 125 13.55 -32.19 5.34
N MET A 126 13.00 -33.33 4.94
CA MET A 126 13.64 -34.31 4.06
C MET A 126 12.56 -35.06 3.25
N LEU A 127 12.90 -35.43 2.02
CA LEU A 127 12.07 -36.31 1.20
C LEU A 127 12.73 -37.68 1.07
N ASN A 128 11.93 -38.73 0.98
CA ASN A 128 12.39 -40.03 0.50
C ASN A 128 12.80 -39.95 -0.98
N GLU A 129 13.49 -40.99 -1.47
CA GLU A 129 13.91 -41.03 -2.88
C GLU A 129 12.74 -41.03 -3.87
N ASP A 130 11.60 -41.61 -3.46
CA ASP A 130 10.33 -41.57 -4.20
C ASP A 130 9.63 -40.21 -4.17
N GLY A 131 10.16 -39.24 -3.42
CA GLY A 131 9.62 -37.89 -3.27
C GLY A 131 8.58 -37.73 -2.15
N SER A 132 8.24 -38.78 -1.42
CA SER A 132 7.34 -38.68 -0.26
C SER A 132 7.99 -37.96 0.93
N PRO A 133 7.23 -37.21 1.75
CA PRO A 133 7.77 -36.50 2.90
C PRO A 133 8.20 -37.46 4.01
N VAL A 134 9.35 -37.18 4.64
CA VAL A 134 9.76 -37.86 5.88
C VAL A 134 9.10 -37.17 7.07
N THR A 135 8.14 -37.84 7.71
CA THR A 135 7.28 -37.27 8.76
C THR A 135 7.80 -37.44 10.19
N GLY A 136 8.94 -38.10 10.36
CA GLY A 136 9.61 -38.31 11.65
C GLY A 136 10.83 -37.42 11.85
N PRO A 137 11.47 -37.46 13.03
CA PRO A 137 12.72 -36.76 13.28
C PRO A 137 13.81 -37.17 12.29
N VAL A 138 14.54 -36.20 11.76
CA VAL A 138 15.68 -36.41 10.86
C VAL A 138 16.95 -35.87 11.54
N SER A 139 18.04 -36.63 11.52
CA SER A 139 19.30 -36.17 12.10
C SER A 139 19.99 -35.13 11.20
N TYR A 140 20.84 -34.27 11.76
CA TYR A 140 21.61 -33.33 10.95
C TYR A 140 22.58 -34.05 10.00
N ASP A 141 23.16 -35.17 10.45
CA ASP A 141 24.06 -35.99 9.62
C ASP A 141 23.34 -36.55 8.39
N ASP A 142 22.09 -37.00 8.53
CA ASP A 142 21.28 -37.45 7.39
C ASP A 142 20.99 -36.33 6.39
N ILE A 143 20.72 -35.11 6.89
CA ILE A 143 20.51 -33.92 6.05
C ILE A 143 21.78 -33.58 5.27
N PHE A 144 22.94 -33.56 5.94
CA PHE A 144 24.23 -33.28 5.30
C PHE A 144 24.64 -34.38 4.31
N ALA A 145 24.26 -35.63 4.56
CA ALA A 145 24.49 -36.73 3.63
C ALA A 145 23.62 -36.62 2.36
N LYS A 146 22.41 -36.03 2.45
CA LYS A 146 21.43 -35.96 1.34
C LYS A 146 20.88 -34.54 1.10
N PRO A 147 21.74 -33.53 0.85
CA PRO A 147 21.34 -32.12 0.79
C PRO A 147 20.37 -31.81 -0.36
N LYS A 148 20.38 -32.60 -1.45
CA LYS A 148 19.44 -32.44 -2.56
C LYS A 148 18.00 -32.80 -2.17
N LEU A 149 17.82 -33.84 -1.36
CA LEU A 149 16.49 -34.26 -0.90
C LEU A 149 15.96 -33.28 0.15
N HIS A 150 16.83 -32.80 1.06
CA HIS A 150 16.52 -31.70 1.96
C HIS A 150 16.08 -30.44 1.20
N ALA A 151 16.88 -29.98 0.23
CA ALA A 151 16.55 -28.78 -0.54
C ALA A 151 15.22 -28.91 -1.31
N ARG A 152 14.91 -30.09 -1.85
CA ARG A 152 13.61 -30.35 -2.52
C ARG A 152 12.42 -30.34 -1.54
N ALA A 153 12.63 -30.76 -0.29
CA ALA A 153 11.61 -30.71 0.75
C ALA A 153 11.24 -29.27 1.08
N VAL A 154 12.26 -28.43 1.31
CA VAL A 154 12.06 -27.10 1.91
C VAL A 154 12.12 -25.94 0.92
N MET A 155 12.54 -26.12 -0.33
CA MET A 155 12.63 -25.03 -1.32
C MET A 155 11.68 -25.23 -2.50
N LYS A 156 10.89 -24.20 -2.80
CA LYS A 156 9.99 -24.14 -3.96
C LYS A 156 10.34 -22.95 -4.84
N ASP A 157 10.10 -23.07 -6.13
CA ASP A 157 10.42 -22.01 -7.10
C ASP A 157 9.60 -20.73 -6.86
N PHE A 158 8.34 -20.89 -6.43
CA PHE A 158 7.45 -19.75 -6.22
C PHE A 158 7.84 -18.87 -5.03
N TYR A 159 8.76 -19.27 -4.14
CA TYR A 159 9.24 -18.40 -3.05
C TYR A 159 9.91 -17.11 -3.54
N ARG A 160 10.30 -17.06 -4.82
CA ARG A 160 10.88 -15.87 -5.46
C ARG A 160 9.83 -14.99 -6.15
N THR A 161 8.56 -15.39 -6.10
CA THR A 161 7.45 -14.71 -6.76
C THR A 161 6.65 -13.88 -5.74
N PRO A 162 6.17 -12.69 -6.10
CA PRO A 162 5.37 -11.85 -5.21
C PRO A 162 4.01 -12.48 -4.86
N GLU A 163 3.51 -13.40 -5.70
CA GLU A 163 2.32 -14.21 -5.43
C GLU A 163 2.46 -15.02 -4.13
N PHE A 164 3.68 -15.44 -3.78
CA PHE A 164 3.94 -16.11 -2.50
C PHE A 164 3.62 -15.21 -1.31
N CYS A 165 3.98 -13.93 -1.39
CA CYS A 165 3.66 -12.97 -0.32
C CYS A 165 2.17 -12.63 -0.30
N ALA A 166 1.52 -12.59 -1.48
CA ALA A 166 0.11 -12.24 -1.63
C ALA A 166 -0.85 -13.14 -0.84
N VAL A 167 -0.46 -14.38 -0.53
CA VAL A 167 -1.31 -15.30 0.24
C VAL A 167 -1.62 -14.79 1.65
N CYS A 168 -0.76 -13.93 2.20
CA CYS A 168 -0.95 -13.28 3.50
C CYS A 168 -1.01 -11.74 3.40
N HIS A 169 -0.27 -11.14 2.47
CA HIS A 169 -0.16 -9.69 2.23
C HIS A 169 -1.23 -9.15 1.27
N LYS A 170 -2.41 -9.77 1.34
CA LYS A 170 -3.70 -9.29 0.84
C LYS A 170 -4.74 -9.92 1.75
N ALA A 171 -5.76 -9.17 2.16
CA ALA A 171 -6.75 -9.71 3.08
C ALA A 171 -8.13 -9.11 2.86
N ALA A 172 -9.15 -9.88 3.18
CA ALA A 172 -10.54 -9.43 3.18
C ALA A 172 -11.31 -10.04 4.34
N VAL A 173 -12.19 -9.24 4.94
CA VAL A 173 -13.09 -9.68 6.01
C VAL A 173 -14.31 -10.33 5.34
N PRO A 174 -14.50 -11.66 5.47
CA PRO A 174 -15.62 -12.35 4.83
C PRO A 174 -16.93 -12.10 5.60
N LYS A 175 -18.06 -12.33 4.92
CA LYS A 175 -19.39 -12.29 5.55
C LYS A 175 -19.51 -13.21 6.77
N LEU A 176 -18.82 -14.35 6.75
CA LEU A 176 -18.78 -15.28 7.89
C LEU A 176 -18.23 -14.62 9.17
N LEU A 177 -17.39 -13.60 9.04
CA LEU A 177 -16.72 -12.94 10.16
C LEU A 177 -17.43 -11.63 10.59
N ASN A 178 -17.98 -10.87 9.63
CA ASN A 178 -18.59 -9.57 9.92
C ASN A 178 -20.12 -9.53 9.83
N GLU A 179 -20.76 -10.66 9.47
CA GLU A 179 -22.22 -10.80 9.28
C GLU A 179 -22.84 -9.82 8.26
N TYR A 180 -22.02 -9.12 7.49
CA TYR A 180 -22.44 -8.06 6.59
C TYR A 180 -22.21 -8.49 5.14
N LYS A 181 -20.95 -8.53 4.70
CA LYS A 181 -20.53 -8.85 3.33
C LYS A 181 -19.02 -9.04 3.25
N TRP A 182 -18.53 -9.49 2.11
CA TRP A 182 -17.09 -9.42 1.84
C TRP A 182 -16.60 -7.96 1.77
N LEU A 183 -15.59 -7.64 2.58
CA LEU A 183 -14.95 -6.33 2.62
C LEU A 183 -13.44 -6.47 2.44
N ARG A 184 -12.88 -5.71 1.49
CA ARG A 184 -11.42 -5.64 1.35
C ARG A 184 -10.81 -4.95 2.58
N ALA A 185 -9.92 -5.65 3.28
CA ALA A 185 -9.16 -5.08 4.39
C ALA A 185 -7.96 -4.27 3.86
N PHE A 186 -7.09 -4.91 3.07
CA PHE A 186 -5.97 -4.29 2.38
C PHE A 186 -5.50 -5.15 1.19
N ASN A 187 -4.78 -4.54 0.23
CA ASN A 187 -4.44 -5.15 -1.06
C ASN A 187 -3.07 -4.70 -1.61
N VAL A 188 -2.03 -4.68 -0.78
CA VAL A 188 -0.70 -4.20 -1.19
C VAL A 188 -0.11 -4.97 -2.38
N TYR A 189 -0.45 -6.26 -2.58
CA TYR A 189 -0.07 -7.00 -3.78
C TYR A 189 -0.65 -6.36 -5.05
N ASP A 190 -1.92 -5.95 -5.04
CA ASP A 190 -2.58 -5.36 -6.19
C ASP A 190 -2.01 -3.97 -6.49
N GLU A 191 -1.72 -3.18 -5.45
CA GLU A 191 -1.05 -1.89 -5.55
C GLU A 191 0.35 -2.05 -6.16
N TRP A 192 1.13 -3.05 -5.71
CA TRP A 192 2.43 -3.40 -6.30
C TRP A 192 2.30 -3.86 -7.76
N GLN A 193 1.32 -4.70 -8.05
CA GLN A 193 1.09 -5.25 -9.38
C GLN A 193 0.82 -4.13 -10.40
N GLN A 194 0.12 -3.07 -10.01
CA GLN A 194 -0.14 -1.92 -10.87
C GLN A 194 1.00 -0.89 -10.90
N SER A 195 1.91 -0.96 -9.93
CA SER A 195 3.02 -0.02 -9.81
C SER A 195 4.08 -0.22 -10.90
N SER A 196 5.00 0.74 -11.02
CA SER A 196 6.13 0.64 -11.93
C SER A 196 7.14 -0.44 -11.53
N TRP A 197 7.11 -0.91 -10.28
CA TRP A 197 8.02 -1.92 -9.75
C TRP A 197 7.73 -3.33 -10.29
N SER A 198 6.47 -3.63 -10.60
CA SER A 198 6.11 -4.94 -11.17
C SER A 198 6.44 -5.03 -12.67
N ARG A 199 6.50 -3.88 -13.35
CA ARG A 199 6.48 -3.75 -14.82
C ARG A 199 5.32 -4.52 -15.48
N GLN A 200 4.20 -4.70 -14.79
CA GLN A 200 3.00 -5.36 -15.31
C GLN A 200 1.93 -4.38 -15.81
N SER A 201 2.15 -3.07 -15.63
CA SER A 201 1.27 -2.01 -16.13
C SER A 201 2.10 -0.88 -16.76
N PRO A 202 1.66 -0.33 -17.90
CA PRO A 202 2.26 0.87 -18.49
C PRO A 202 1.71 2.17 -17.88
N LEU A 203 0.69 2.09 -17.02
CA LEU A 203 -0.06 3.25 -16.54
C LEU A 203 0.61 4.11 -15.45
N PRO A 204 1.61 3.64 -14.67
CA PRO A 204 2.33 4.50 -13.74
C PRO A 204 2.93 5.75 -14.40
N PHE A 205 2.99 6.85 -13.65
CA PHE A 205 3.63 8.10 -14.11
C PHE A 205 5.13 7.97 -14.34
N TYR A 206 5.78 7.10 -13.55
CA TYR A 206 7.21 6.87 -13.59
C TYR A 206 7.48 5.42 -13.99
N LYS A 207 8.50 5.19 -14.82
CA LYS A 207 8.88 3.86 -15.30
C LYS A 207 10.12 3.36 -14.55
N LYS A 208 10.26 2.03 -14.42
CA LYS A 208 11.45 1.36 -13.89
C LYS A 208 11.99 0.40 -14.94
N ASP A 209 13.31 0.31 -15.03
CA ASP A 209 13.97 -0.55 -16.01
C ASP A 209 13.98 -2.03 -15.57
N THR A 210 13.92 -2.29 -14.27
CA THR A 210 13.98 -3.63 -13.68
C THR A 210 12.74 -3.93 -12.87
N VAL A 211 12.33 -5.21 -12.86
CA VAL A 211 11.31 -5.70 -11.93
C VAL A 211 11.88 -5.76 -10.52
N SER A 212 11.14 -5.25 -9.56
CA SER A 212 11.40 -5.44 -8.13
C SER A 212 10.20 -6.14 -7.50
N THR A 213 10.42 -7.34 -6.98
CA THR A 213 9.40 -8.09 -6.24
C THR A 213 9.41 -7.71 -4.76
N CYS A 214 8.42 -8.17 -3.99
CA CYS A 214 8.39 -8.03 -2.54
C CYS A 214 9.72 -8.48 -1.89
N GLN A 215 10.27 -9.60 -2.36
CA GLN A 215 11.53 -10.17 -1.89
C GLN A 215 12.73 -9.28 -2.18
N THR A 216 12.76 -8.57 -3.32
CA THR A 216 13.90 -7.71 -3.66
C THR A 216 14.11 -6.58 -2.64
N CYS A 217 13.02 -6.08 -2.04
CA CYS A 217 13.05 -5.05 -1.01
C CYS A 217 13.12 -5.63 0.40
N HIS A 218 12.24 -6.57 0.72
CA HIS A 218 12.04 -7.05 2.11
C HIS A 218 12.88 -8.28 2.47
N MET A 219 13.48 -8.95 1.48
CA MET A 219 14.37 -10.11 1.64
C MET A 219 15.67 -9.94 0.84
N ALA A 220 16.19 -8.71 0.81
CA ALA A 220 17.41 -8.36 0.09
C ALA A 220 18.57 -9.31 0.44
N LYS A 221 19.49 -9.51 -0.52
CA LYS A 221 20.66 -10.37 -0.30
C LYS A 221 21.60 -9.74 0.71
N VAL A 222 21.96 -10.50 1.74
CA VAL A 222 22.83 -10.07 2.83
C VAL A 222 23.92 -11.12 3.06
N ALA A 223 25.06 -10.68 3.59
CA ALA A 223 26.15 -11.57 3.95
C ALA A 223 25.73 -12.53 5.08
N ALA A 224 26.15 -13.79 4.97
CA ALA A 224 25.94 -14.83 5.96
C ALA A 224 27.21 -15.69 6.04
N ALA A 225 27.79 -15.76 7.23
CA ALA A 225 29.05 -16.44 7.49
C ALA A 225 28.85 -17.81 8.15
N SER A 226 27.73 -17.98 8.86
CA SER A 226 27.44 -19.17 9.68
C SER A 226 26.24 -19.97 9.15
N ASP A 227 25.78 -19.68 7.93
CA ASP A 227 24.62 -20.34 7.33
C ASP A 227 25.03 -21.36 6.28
N SER A 228 24.72 -22.64 6.52
CA SER A 228 25.01 -23.76 5.60
C SER A 228 24.24 -23.65 4.28
N GLY A 229 23.16 -22.87 4.25
CA GLY A 229 22.39 -22.56 3.05
C GLY A 229 22.90 -21.35 2.26
N ALA A 230 23.95 -20.67 2.73
CA ALA A 230 24.51 -19.49 2.06
C ALA A 230 25.06 -19.85 0.68
N LYS A 231 24.73 -19.03 -0.32
CA LYS A 231 25.26 -19.13 -1.68
C LYS A 231 26.18 -17.95 -1.92
N ALA A 232 27.44 -18.23 -2.26
CA ALA A 232 28.49 -17.20 -2.37
C ALA A 232 28.58 -16.31 -1.12
N GLY A 233 28.44 -16.91 0.07
CA GLY A 233 28.48 -16.19 1.35
C GLY A 233 27.27 -15.28 1.62
N GLN A 234 26.15 -15.46 0.90
CA GLN A 234 24.94 -14.66 1.06
C GLN A 234 23.66 -15.49 1.22
N ILE A 235 22.72 -14.94 1.99
CA ILE A 235 21.34 -15.42 2.11
C ILE A 235 20.34 -14.35 1.67
N ALA A 236 19.09 -14.74 1.42
CA ALA A 236 18.00 -13.75 1.38
C ALA A 236 17.69 -13.36 2.84
N SER A 237 17.61 -12.07 3.14
CA SER A 237 17.38 -11.63 4.51
C SER A 237 16.02 -12.08 5.03
N HIS A 238 15.98 -12.49 6.30
CA HIS A 238 14.76 -12.87 7.01
C HIS A 238 14.33 -11.81 8.04
N ARG A 239 14.83 -10.58 7.89
CA ARG A 239 14.47 -9.45 8.78
C ARG A 239 13.15 -8.80 8.43
N PHE A 240 12.72 -8.88 7.17
CA PHE A 240 11.50 -8.25 6.64
C PHE A 240 11.42 -6.75 7.00
N LEU A 241 12.45 -6.00 6.61
CA LEU A 241 12.58 -4.58 6.96
C LEU A 241 11.35 -3.78 6.48
N GLY A 242 10.92 -2.82 7.29
CA GLY A 242 9.68 -2.05 7.08
C GLY A 242 8.45 -2.62 7.81
N ALA A 243 8.48 -3.88 8.29
CA ALA A 243 7.32 -4.52 8.88
C ALA A 243 6.90 -3.98 10.26
N SER A 244 7.84 -3.69 11.17
CA SER A 244 7.49 -3.22 12.52
C SER A 244 8.64 -2.49 13.20
N THR A 245 8.33 -1.35 13.81
CA THR A 245 9.21 -0.63 14.76
C THR A 245 8.88 -0.95 16.22
N THR A 246 7.72 -1.57 16.51
CA THR A 246 7.29 -1.86 17.89
C THR A 246 7.85 -3.16 18.43
N ILE A 247 7.93 -4.20 17.59
CA ILE A 247 8.43 -5.54 18.00
C ILE A 247 9.87 -5.45 18.53
N PRO A 248 10.80 -4.76 17.85
CA PRO A 248 12.15 -4.58 18.38
C PRO A 248 12.22 -3.86 19.72
N ILE A 249 11.24 -3.02 20.06
CA ILE A 249 11.21 -2.31 21.35
C ILE A 249 10.66 -3.21 22.44
N VAL A 250 9.55 -3.89 22.19
CA VAL A 250 8.91 -4.78 23.16
C VAL A 250 9.85 -5.90 23.60
N TYR A 251 10.63 -6.45 22.67
CA TYR A 251 11.53 -7.57 22.93
C TYR A 251 13.02 -7.21 23.00
N ASN A 252 13.36 -5.91 22.97
CA ASN A 252 14.72 -5.41 23.07
C ASN A 252 15.69 -5.98 22.00
N TYR A 253 15.35 -5.76 20.72
CA TYR A 253 16.16 -6.10 19.54
C TYR A 253 16.77 -4.83 18.89
N PRO A 254 17.84 -4.25 19.46
CA PRO A 254 18.37 -2.96 19.01
C PRO A 254 18.87 -2.98 17.56
N ASP A 255 19.46 -4.10 17.10
CA ASP A 255 19.96 -4.23 15.73
C ASP A 255 18.82 -4.20 14.71
N GLN A 256 17.72 -4.91 14.98
CA GLN A 256 16.52 -4.87 14.14
C GLN A 256 15.88 -3.49 14.15
N LEU A 257 15.78 -2.82 15.33
CA LEU A 257 15.23 -1.47 15.43
C LEU A 257 16.02 -0.49 14.56
N LYS A 258 17.36 -0.54 14.64
CA LYS A 258 18.25 0.29 13.84
C LYS A 258 18.03 0.06 12.34
N LYS A 259 18.07 -1.19 11.89
CA LYS A 259 17.92 -1.54 10.47
C LYS A 259 16.55 -1.15 9.90
N VAL A 260 15.46 -1.37 10.65
CA VAL A 260 14.12 -0.96 10.22
C VAL A 260 14.01 0.55 10.15
N THR A 261 14.59 1.27 11.12
CA THR A 261 14.60 2.74 11.12
C THR A 261 15.38 3.29 9.93
N GLU A 262 16.58 2.78 9.66
CA GLU A 262 17.38 3.17 8.50
C GLU A 262 16.64 2.90 7.18
N TYR A 263 15.99 1.74 7.06
CA TYR A 263 15.19 1.39 5.89
C TYR A 263 14.00 2.34 5.65
N LEU A 264 13.29 2.72 6.71
CA LEU A 264 12.16 3.66 6.63
C LEU A 264 12.59 5.10 6.29
N LYS A 265 13.87 5.44 6.46
CA LYS A 265 14.42 6.77 6.17
C LYS A 265 15.13 6.85 4.81
N ASP A 266 15.27 5.72 4.10
CA ASP A 266 16.09 5.62 2.89
C ASP A 266 15.39 6.17 1.64
N GLY A 267 15.19 7.50 1.64
CA GLY A 267 14.70 8.26 0.48
C GLY A 267 13.35 7.77 -0.05
N ILE A 268 12.52 7.23 0.84
CA ILE A 268 11.25 6.58 0.45
C ILE A 268 10.20 7.58 -0.03
N LEU A 269 10.30 8.83 0.46
CA LEU A 269 9.46 9.96 0.07
C LEU A 269 10.30 11.07 -0.56
N GLY A 270 9.72 11.77 -1.53
CA GLY A 270 10.18 13.10 -1.94
C GLY A 270 9.32 14.16 -1.27
N MET A 271 9.91 15.27 -0.82
CA MET A 271 9.19 16.42 -0.28
C MET A 271 9.68 17.70 -0.94
N ASP A 272 8.77 18.59 -1.29
CA ASP A 272 9.08 19.86 -1.94
C ASP A 272 8.13 20.97 -1.46
N LEU A 273 8.71 22.05 -0.93
CA LEU A 273 8.01 23.30 -0.65
C LEU A 273 7.86 24.06 -1.98
N PHE A 274 6.92 23.57 -2.80
CA PHE A 274 6.84 23.88 -4.22
C PHE A 274 6.61 25.37 -4.50
N GLY A 275 5.68 25.99 -3.77
CA GLY A 275 5.31 27.38 -4.02
C GLY A 275 4.37 27.98 -3.00
N ILE A 276 4.07 29.27 -3.16
CA ILE A 276 3.18 30.01 -2.27
C ILE A 276 2.09 30.76 -3.04
N ALA A 277 0.97 31.02 -2.36
CA ALA A 277 -0.04 31.99 -2.77
C ALA A 277 -0.18 33.03 -1.66
N VAL A 278 -0.28 34.30 -2.03
CA VAL A 278 -0.39 35.42 -1.08
C VAL A 278 -1.78 36.05 -1.22
N ASN A 279 -2.44 36.32 -0.10
CA ASN A 279 -3.76 36.97 -0.02
C ASN A 279 -4.85 36.31 -0.88
N GLY A 280 -4.80 34.98 -1.02
CA GLY A 280 -5.79 34.21 -1.76
C GLY A 280 -5.70 34.31 -3.28
N GLU A 281 -4.58 34.82 -3.83
CA GLU A 281 -4.36 34.84 -5.26
C GLU A 281 -4.46 33.43 -5.89
N PRO A 282 -5.14 33.29 -7.04
CA PRO A 282 -5.39 31.98 -7.64
C PRO A 282 -4.14 31.33 -8.24
N LYS A 283 -3.16 32.15 -8.67
CA LYS A 283 -1.92 31.68 -9.28
C LYS A 283 -0.88 31.39 -8.19
N ILE A 284 -0.29 30.20 -8.24
CA ILE A 284 0.82 29.84 -7.36
C ILE A 284 2.11 30.49 -7.85
N ILE A 285 2.88 31.03 -6.91
CA ILE A 285 4.24 31.54 -7.12
C ILE A 285 5.17 30.34 -6.92
N ALA A 286 5.65 29.77 -8.03
CA ALA A 286 6.45 28.54 -8.04
C ALA A 286 7.36 28.45 -9.29
N PRO A 287 8.49 27.73 -9.20
CA PRO A 287 9.10 27.26 -7.96
C PRO A 287 9.53 28.43 -7.07
N LEU A 288 9.36 28.28 -5.75
CA LEU A 288 9.49 29.40 -4.81
C LEU A 288 10.83 30.13 -4.92
N GLU A 289 11.93 29.38 -5.06
CA GLU A 289 13.29 29.93 -5.11
C GLU A 289 13.65 30.61 -6.44
N LYS A 290 12.85 30.42 -7.49
CA LYS A 290 13.05 31.03 -8.82
C LYS A 290 12.05 32.15 -9.13
N SER A 291 11.08 32.36 -8.25
CA SER A 291 9.98 33.28 -8.50
C SER A 291 10.20 34.62 -7.80
N SER A 292 9.78 35.71 -8.44
CA SER A 292 9.68 37.02 -7.79
C SER A 292 8.37 37.13 -7.03
N TYR A 293 8.41 37.67 -5.82
CA TYR A 293 7.23 37.82 -4.97
C TYR A 293 7.39 38.91 -3.92
N ARG A 294 6.28 39.29 -3.29
CA ARG A 294 6.25 40.18 -2.12
C ARG A 294 5.40 39.56 -1.02
N VAL A 295 5.96 39.46 0.18
CA VAL A 295 5.24 39.04 1.38
C VAL A 295 5.48 40.06 2.48
N ALA A 296 4.44 40.66 3.02
CA ALA A 296 4.50 41.67 4.07
C ALA A 296 3.79 41.21 5.35
N PRO A 297 4.11 41.82 6.51
CA PRO A 297 3.30 41.66 7.70
C PRO A 297 1.83 41.97 7.43
N GLY A 298 0.93 41.13 7.95
CA GLY A 298 -0.51 41.18 7.70
C GLY A 298 -1.01 40.30 6.56
N ASP A 299 -0.13 39.92 5.61
CA ASP A 299 -0.50 39.05 4.49
C ASP A 299 -0.89 37.65 4.96
N GLU A 300 -1.83 37.04 4.25
CA GLU A 300 -2.15 35.62 4.37
C GLU A 300 -1.33 34.84 3.35
N VAL A 301 -0.51 33.89 3.82
CA VAL A 301 0.34 33.06 2.96
C VAL A 301 -0.17 31.62 3.02
N THR A 302 -0.44 31.05 1.84
CA THR A 302 -0.69 29.61 1.67
C THR A 302 0.51 28.96 1.02
N VAL A 303 1.05 27.92 1.64
CA VAL A 303 2.20 27.16 1.17
C VAL A 303 1.72 25.83 0.60
N ASN A 304 2.19 25.49 -0.59
CA ASN A 304 1.96 24.21 -1.23
C ASN A 304 3.14 23.28 -0.96
N LEU A 305 2.89 22.22 -0.18
CA LEU A 305 3.85 21.15 0.08
C LEU A 305 3.48 19.93 -0.78
N VAL A 306 4.41 19.50 -1.63
CA VAL A 306 4.25 18.29 -2.45
C VAL A 306 4.98 17.13 -1.76
N ILE A 307 4.29 16.01 -1.58
CA ILE A 307 4.84 14.78 -0.98
C ILE A 307 4.69 13.64 -1.97
N GLN A 308 5.79 13.07 -2.43
CA GLN A 308 5.82 12.00 -3.41
C GLN A 308 6.10 10.65 -2.76
N ASN A 309 5.28 9.64 -3.05
CA ASN A 309 5.67 8.25 -2.82
C ASN A 309 6.67 7.80 -3.89
N LYS A 310 7.96 7.86 -3.54
CA LYS A 310 9.07 7.73 -4.50
C LYS A 310 9.62 6.31 -4.58
N LYS A 311 9.77 5.63 -3.43
CA LYS A 311 10.47 4.33 -3.33
C LYS A 311 9.60 3.16 -2.86
N ILE A 312 8.30 3.38 -2.63
CA ILE A 312 7.43 2.35 -2.06
C ILE A 312 6.63 1.68 -3.18
N GLY A 313 6.70 0.35 -3.24
CA GLY A 313 6.00 -0.46 -4.25
C GLY A 313 4.50 -0.55 -4.03
N HIS A 314 3.99 -0.10 -2.90
CA HIS A 314 2.58 -0.05 -2.52
C HIS A 314 2.29 1.31 -1.85
N SER A 315 1.08 1.50 -1.33
CA SER A 315 0.71 2.77 -0.70
C SER A 315 1.54 3.09 0.56
N LEU A 316 1.67 4.38 0.86
CA LEU A 316 1.94 4.89 2.21
C LEU A 316 0.66 5.50 2.78
N VAL A 317 0.18 5.13 3.96
CA VAL A 317 0.63 4.03 4.83
C VAL A 317 0.26 2.67 4.20
N PRO A 318 1.06 1.60 4.39
CA PRO A 318 0.77 0.29 3.79
C PRO A 318 -0.42 -0.40 4.48
N GLU A 319 -0.39 -1.74 4.56
CA GLU A 319 -1.40 -2.60 5.21
C GLU A 319 -1.93 -2.03 6.53
N GLN A 320 -3.19 -2.37 6.89
CA GLN A 320 -3.68 -2.16 8.27
C GLN A 320 -3.59 -0.68 8.75
N ARG A 321 -3.76 0.25 7.80
CA ARG A 321 -3.67 1.71 7.96
C ARG A 321 -4.76 2.37 8.82
N ASP A 322 -5.69 1.60 9.37
CA ASP A 322 -6.74 2.12 10.25
C ASP A 322 -6.18 2.49 11.64
N PHE A 323 -5.06 1.89 12.06
CA PHE A 323 -4.48 2.07 13.39
C PHE A 323 -2.98 2.36 13.38
N TYR A 324 -2.39 2.51 12.19
CA TYR A 324 -1.05 3.10 12.03
C TYR A 324 -1.17 4.61 11.97
N GLU A 325 -0.09 5.33 12.27
CA GLU A 325 -0.08 6.79 12.22
C GLU A 325 1.09 7.27 11.36
N ALA A 326 0.78 7.89 10.23
CA ALA A 326 1.72 8.76 9.54
C ALA A 326 1.05 10.10 9.27
N TRP A 327 1.79 11.18 9.46
CA TRP A 327 1.25 12.53 9.38
C TRP A 327 2.32 13.53 8.97
N VAL A 328 1.88 14.71 8.56
CA VAL A 328 2.77 15.83 8.27
C VAL A 328 2.83 16.76 9.47
N ALA A 329 4.03 16.95 10.02
CA ALA A 329 4.32 18.07 10.91
C ALA A 329 4.82 19.24 10.07
N PHE A 330 4.22 20.42 10.25
CA PHE A 330 4.58 21.63 9.53
C PHE A 330 4.72 22.79 10.51
N GLU A 331 5.82 23.53 10.42
CA GLU A 331 6.07 24.71 11.25
C GLU A 331 6.56 25.89 10.42
N VAL A 332 6.23 27.10 10.88
CA VAL A 332 6.77 28.36 10.38
C VAL A 332 7.30 29.18 11.55
N LYS A 333 8.58 29.57 11.46
CA LYS A 333 9.25 30.43 12.44
C LYS A 333 9.77 31.69 11.79
N ASP A 334 9.79 32.79 12.52
CA ASP A 334 10.44 34.03 12.10
C ASP A 334 11.96 33.98 12.35
N ALA A 335 12.70 35.02 11.95
CA ALA A 335 14.16 35.05 12.09
C ALA A 335 14.67 35.09 13.54
N SER A 336 13.81 35.48 14.50
CA SER A 336 14.11 35.39 15.94
C SER A 336 13.89 33.98 16.51
N GLY A 337 13.35 33.06 15.71
CA GLY A 337 12.94 31.72 16.13
C GLY A 337 11.52 31.68 16.71
N LYS A 338 10.76 32.78 16.66
CA LYS A 338 9.38 32.84 17.15
C LYS A 338 8.47 32.02 16.25
N LEU A 339 7.71 31.10 16.83
CA LEU A 339 6.72 30.32 16.12
C LEU A 339 5.57 31.20 15.62
N ILE A 340 5.30 31.13 14.31
CA ILE A 340 4.17 31.80 13.65
C ILE A 340 3.02 30.81 13.45
N TYR A 341 3.35 29.61 13.00
CA TYR A 341 2.38 28.56 12.68
C TYR A 341 2.95 27.20 13.03
N HIS A 342 2.10 26.28 13.49
CA HIS A 342 2.42 24.86 13.61
C HIS A 342 1.20 23.99 13.35
N SER A 343 1.43 22.77 12.88
CA SER A 343 0.47 21.68 12.80
C SER A 343 1.21 20.34 12.88
N GLY A 344 0.53 19.28 13.30
CA GLY A 344 1.09 17.92 13.34
C GLY A 344 2.06 17.67 14.49
N TYR A 345 1.86 18.32 15.64
CA TYR A 345 2.58 18.03 16.86
C TYR A 345 1.90 16.92 17.67
N LEU A 346 2.67 16.25 18.54
CA LEU A 346 2.13 15.35 19.54
C LEU A 346 1.82 16.13 20.82
N LYS A 347 0.62 15.96 21.34
CA LYS A 347 0.22 16.47 22.65
C LYS A 347 0.97 15.73 23.77
N PRO A 348 1.01 16.27 25.00
CA PRO A 348 1.70 15.62 26.13
C PRO A 348 1.22 14.20 26.46
N ASP A 349 -0.02 13.87 26.12
CA ASP A 349 -0.63 12.54 26.25
C ASP A 349 -0.27 11.57 25.12
N GLY A 350 0.50 12.04 24.12
CA GLY A 350 0.94 11.27 22.95
C GLY A 350 -0.07 11.24 21.80
N TYR A 351 -1.24 11.86 21.93
CA TYR A 351 -2.20 11.97 20.83
C TYR A 351 -1.74 13.03 19.83
N LEU A 352 -1.98 12.75 18.55
CA LEU A 352 -1.68 13.67 17.46
C LEU A 352 -2.63 14.87 17.50
N ASP A 353 -2.12 16.05 17.13
CA ASP A 353 -2.90 17.23 16.76
C ASP A 353 -4.05 16.85 15.84
N GLU A 354 -5.28 17.18 16.23
CA GLU A 354 -6.48 16.84 15.49
C GLU A 354 -6.48 17.46 14.09
N ASN A 355 -5.77 18.58 13.89
CA ASN A 355 -5.69 19.27 12.60
C ASN A 355 -4.51 18.80 11.73
N ALA A 356 -3.79 17.75 12.12
CA ALA A 356 -2.67 17.22 11.36
C ALA A 356 -3.12 16.54 10.07
N HIS A 357 -2.46 16.87 8.95
CA HIS A 357 -2.64 16.10 7.72
C HIS A 357 -2.17 14.66 7.93
N SER A 358 -3.07 13.69 7.74
CA SER A 358 -2.86 12.31 8.18
C SER A 358 -3.03 11.29 7.07
N TYR A 359 -2.01 10.47 6.85
CA TYR A 359 -2.05 9.34 5.92
C TYR A 359 -2.65 8.11 6.63
N THR A 360 -3.97 7.96 6.57
CA THR A 360 -4.70 6.88 7.25
C THR A 360 -5.99 6.53 6.50
N ASN A 361 -6.71 5.52 7.01
CA ASN A 361 -8.13 5.38 6.72
C ASN A 361 -8.94 5.32 8.04
N ARG A 362 -10.23 5.67 7.96
CA ARG A 362 -11.13 5.63 9.11
C ARG A 362 -12.22 4.59 8.89
N LEU A 363 -12.16 3.47 9.62
CA LEU A 363 -13.16 2.42 9.56
C LEU A 363 -14.30 2.71 10.53
N ILE A 364 -15.54 2.59 10.04
CA ILE A 364 -16.75 3.02 10.74
C ILE A 364 -17.68 1.82 10.94
N SER A 365 -18.24 1.69 12.14
CA SER A 365 -19.21 0.66 12.50
C SER A 365 -20.60 0.93 11.91
N LYS A 366 -21.51 -0.05 12.02
CA LYS A 366 -22.93 0.14 11.65
C LYS A 366 -23.67 1.15 12.54
N GLU A 367 -23.10 1.54 13.68
CA GLU A 367 -23.61 2.60 14.55
C GLU A 367 -23.00 3.98 14.21
N GLY A 368 -22.19 4.10 13.16
CA GLY A 368 -21.53 5.35 12.79
C GLY A 368 -20.32 5.71 13.67
N LYS A 369 -19.81 4.78 14.47
CA LYS A 369 -18.68 5.01 15.38
C LYS A 369 -17.34 4.63 14.74
N LEU A 370 -16.28 5.36 15.08
CA LEU A 370 -14.92 5.01 14.71
C LEU A 370 -14.49 3.68 15.37
N LEU A 371 -13.92 2.78 14.58
CA LEU A 371 -13.36 1.52 15.06
C LEU A 371 -11.88 1.69 15.43
N ASP A 372 -11.63 2.26 16.61
CA ASP A 372 -10.28 2.65 17.04
C ASP A 372 -9.42 1.49 17.60
N GLN A 373 -10.02 0.32 17.81
CA GLN A 373 -9.40 -0.87 18.40
C GLN A 373 -9.03 -1.95 17.37
N HIS A 374 -8.97 -1.58 16.09
CA HIS A 374 -8.76 -2.51 14.97
C HIS A 374 -9.80 -3.65 14.92
N GLN A 375 -11.07 -3.32 15.20
CA GLN A 375 -12.19 -4.27 15.17
C GLN A 375 -12.67 -4.49 13.73
N VAL A 376 -11.82 -5.02 12.86
CA VAL A 376 -12.08 -5.10 11.41
C VAL A 376 -13.38 -5.84 11.06
N TRP A 377 -13.80 -6.79 11.90
CA TRP A 377 -15.06 -7.53 11.75
C TRP A 377 -16.32 -6.70 12.05
N LEU A 378 -16.20 -5.51 12.62
CA LEU A 378 -17.31 -4.57 12.83
C LEU A 378 -17.40 -3.51 11.73
N THR A 379 -16.50 -3.54 10.74
CA THR A 379 -16.45 -2.56 9.66
C THR A 379 -17.73 -2.59 8.84
N HIS A 380 -18.33 -1.42 8.65
CA HIS A 380 -19.51 -1.23 7.81
C HIS A 380 -19.28 -0.19 6.72
N ALA A 381 -18.56 0.89 7.04
CA ALA A 381 -18.21 1.93 6.09
C ALA A 381 -16.77 2.42 6.30
N ARG A 382 -16.29 3.22 5.34
CA ARG A 382 -15.02 3.95 5.44
C ARG A 382 -15.33 5.44 5.40
N GLY A 383 -14.86 6.19 6.39
CA GLY A 383 -14.98 7.65 6.45
C GLY A 383 -14.16 8.31 5.34
N TYR A 384 -12.85 8.06 5.33
CA TYR A 384 -11.94 8.50 4.27
C TYR A 384 -10.70 7.57 4.17
N ASP A 385 -9.90 7.75 3.12
CA ASP A 385 -8.59 7.14 2.89
C ASP A 385 -7.68 8.15 2.18
N ASN A 386 -6.64 8.61 2.86
CA ASN A 386 -5.74 9.66 2.34
C ASN A 386 -4.38 9.11 1.90
N THR A 387 -4.27 7.82 1.57
CA THR A 387 -2.96 7.24 1.25
C THR A 387 -2.39 7.63 -0.11
N ILE A 388 -1.05 7.65 -0.19
CA ILE A 388 -0.31 7.97 -1.43
C ILE A 388 0.09 6.67 -2.12
N LEU A 389 -0.48 6.42 -3.30
CA LEU A 389 -0.16 5.26 -4.14
C LEU A 389 1.28 5.32 -4.71
N PRO A 390 1.86 4.19 -5.13
CA PRO A 390 3.20 4.14 -5.73
C PRO A 390 3.39 5.11 -6.88
N GLY A 391 4.44 5.95 -6.81
CA GLY A 391 4.76 6.91 -7.86
C GLY A 391 3.75 8.06 -8.01
N ARG A 392 2.78 8.19 -7.09
CA ARG A 392 1.89 9.36 -7.00
C ARG A 392 2.47 10.41 -6.04
N SER A 393 1.84 11.57 -6.07
CA SER A 393 2.14 12.71 -5.20
C SER A 393 0.86 13.20 -4.53
N ASP A 394 1.00 13.68 -3.31
CA ASP A 394 -0.01 14.41 -2.57
C ASP A 394 0.39 15.89 -2.45
N LEU A 395 -0.59 16.76 -2.27
CA LEU A 395 -0.44 18.21 -2.18
C LEU A 395 -1.15 18.74 -0.95
N VAL A 396 -0.36 18.97 0.10
CA VAL A 396 -0.83 19.52 1.38
C VAL A 396 -0.69 21.04 1.35
N ARG A 397 -1.71 21.75 1.85
CA ARG A 397 -1.71 23.22 1.88
C ARG A 397 -1.74 23.71 3.31
N TYR A 398 -0.79 24.57 3.65
CA TYR A 398 -0.73 25.22 4.96
C TYR A 398 -0.91 26.72 4.82
N ARG A 399 -1.80 27.30 5.61
CA ARG A 399 -2.14 28.71 5.55
C ARG A 399 -1.95 29.38 6.89
N PHE A 400 -1.23 30.50 6.88
CA PHE A 400 -0.98 31.31 8.05
C PHE A 400 -0.96 32.80 7.71
N ARG A 401 -1.22 33.64 8.72
CA ARG A 401 -1.11 35.10 8.59
C ARG A 401 0.23 35.55 9.13
N VAL A 402 0.95 36.40 8.38
CA VAL A 402 2.23 36.97 8.83
C VAL A 402 1.97 37.98 9.96
N PRO A 403 2.50 37.78 11.18
CA PRO A 403 2.28 38.73 12.27
C PRO A 403 2.91 40.10 12.00
N ALA A 404 2.30 41.17 12.52
CA ALA A 404 2.77 42.55 12.36
C ALA A 404 4.24 42.76 12.79
N GLY A 405 4.66 42.07 13.86
CA GLY A 405 6.02 42.14 14.41
C GLY A 405 6.95 41.00 13.97
N ALA A 406 6.59 40.24 12.92
CA ALA A 406 7.43 39.15 12.45
C ALA A 406 8.73 39.66 11.82
N THR A 407 9.84 39.00 12.13
CA THR A 407 11.15 39.31 11.55
C THR A 407 11.51 38.33 10.44
N GLY A 408 12.00 38.84 9.30
CA GLY A 408 12.32 38.03 8.13
C GLY A 408 13.77 37.52 8.12
N PRO A 409 14.07 36.42 7.41
CA PRO A 409 13.15 35.57 6.65
C PRO A 409 12.29 34.66 7.55
N LEU A 410 11.14 34.23 7.03
CA LEU A 410 10.32 33.18 7.63
C LEU A 410 10.88 31.82 7.22
N THR A 411 11.22 30.97 8.17
CA THR A 411 11.67 29.59 7.93
C THR A 411 10.47 28.65 8.03
N MET A 412 10.24 27.87 6.99
CA MET A 412 9.22 26.82 6.94
C MET A 412 9.91 25.46 6.99
N SER A 413 9.37 24.55 7.80
CA SER A 413 9.88 23.19 7.89
C SER A 413 8.72 22.21 7.87
N ALA A 414 8.86 21.13 7.11
CA ALA A 414 7.89 20.06 7.01
C ALA A 414 8.56 18.70 7.22
N GLN A 415 7.88 17.79 7.91
CA GLN A 415 8.33 16.42 8.16
C GLN A 415 7.17 15.47 7.98
N VAL A 416 7.38 14.35 7.27
CA VAL A 416 6.45 13.22 7.34
C VAL A 416 6.92 12.30 8.45
N ASN A 417 6.12 12.22 9.50
CA ASN A 417 6.37 11.39 10.67
C ASN A 417 5.59 10.08 10.57
N TYR A 418 6.11 9.02 11.18
CA TYR A 418 5.45 7.72 11.27
C TYR A 418 5.66 7.06 12.62
N ARG A 419 4.60 6.50 13.20
CA ARG A 419 4.67 5.47 14.23
C ARG A 419 3.75 4.32 13.88
N ARG A 420 4.17 3.11 14.25
CA ARG A 420 3.46 1.87 13.88
C ARG A 420 2.04 1.82 14.44
N PHE A 421 1.77 2.35 15.63
CA PHE A 421 0.42 2.35 16.19
C PHE A 421 0.05 3.74 16.74
N ARG A 422 -1.19 4.14 16.52
CA ARG A 422 -1.80 5.36 17.09
C ARG A 422 -1.83 5.29 18.61
N GLN A 423 -1.87 6.45 19.28
CA GLN A 423 -1.88 6.51 20.74
C GLN A 423 -3.09 5.79 21.34
N GLY A 424 -4.30 6.00 20.78
CA GLY A 424 -5.53 5.34 21.25
C GLY A 424 -5.45 3.81 21.24
N PHE A 425 -4.88 3.23 20.18
CA PHE A 425 -4.67 1.78 20.11
C PHE A 425 -3.60 1.31 21.11
N THR A 426 -2.54 2.10 21.30
CA THR A 426 -1.50 1.79 22.30
C THR A 426 -2.06 1.81 23.72
N ASP A 427 -2.90 2.80 24.04
CA ASP A 427 -3.59 2.91 25.33
C ASP A 427 -4.54 1.74 25.57
N PHE A 428 -5.26 1.30 24.53
CA PHE A 428 -6.12 0.12 24.61
C PHE A 428 -5.33 -1.16 24.95
N VAL A 429 -4.11 -1.31 24.41
CA VAL A 429 -3.27 -2.48 24.64
C VAL A 429 -2.62 -2.44 26.03
N PHE A 430 -2.12 -1.28 26.47
CA PHE A 430 -1.36 -1.13 27.71
C PHE A 430 -2.09 -0.25 28.74
N ALA A 431 -2.65 -0.88 29.79
CA ALA A 431 -3.42 -0.18 30.82
C ALA A 431 -2.57 0.68 31.79
N GLU A 432 -1.35 0.24 32.15
CA GLU A 432 -0.56 0.87 33.22
C GLU A 432 0.88 1.25 32.81
N LYS A 433 1.57 0.42 32.02
CA LYS A 433 2.94 0.66 31.54
C LYS A 433 2.94 0.86 30.02
N LYS A 434 2.69 2.09 29.60
CA LYS A 434 2.61 2.46 28.19
C LYS A 434 4.02 2.58 27.59
N PRO A 435 4.39 1.77 26.58
CA PRO A 435 5.65 1.98 25.87
C PRO A 435 5.56 3.29 25.08
N ILE A 436 6.62 4.10 25.15
CA ILE A 436 6.76 5.23 24.23
C ILE A 436 7.12 4.65 22.87
N LEU A 437 6.19 4.74 21.92
CA LEU A 437 6.43 4.28 20.57
C LEU A 437 7.29 5.31 19.82
N PRO A 438 8.29 4.86 19.04
CA PRO A 438 9.20 5.74 18.37
C PRO A 438 8.46 6.42 17.22
N VAL A 439 8.66 7.74 17.12
CA VAL A 439 8.29 8.50 15.94
C VAL A 439 9.49 8.51 15.00
N ILE A 440 9.30 7.99 13.81
CA ILE A 440 10.31 7.95 12.75
C ILE A 440 10.00 9.08 11.76
N GLU A 441 10.92 10.02 11.61
CA GLU A 441 10.89 10.98 10.50
C GLU A 441 11.23 10.24 9.21
N LEU A 442 10.24 10.03 8.33
CA LEU A 442 10.40 9.35 7.04
C LEU A 442 11.11 10.23 6.01
N ALA A 443 10.78 11.53 6.02
CA ALA A 443 11.38 12.56 5.18
C ALA A 443 11.14 13.95 5.79
N SER A 444 11.96 14.90 5.40
CA SER A 444 11.82 16.30 5.80
C SER A 444 12.29 17.26 4.71
N VAL A 445 11.78 18.49 4.75
CA VAL A 445 12.21 19.59 3.90
C VAL A 445 12.12 20.90 4.67
N SER A 446 13.03 21.83 4.41
CA SER A 446 12.99 23.18 4.97
C SER A 446 13.29 24.20 3.87
N GLY A 447 12.65 25.36 3.96
CA GLY A 447 12.77 26.46 3.00
C GLY A 447 12.46 27.79 3.66
N GLN A 448 12.77 28.89 2.98
CA GLN A 448 12.59 30.23 3.52
C GLN A 448 11.76 31.11 2.61
N ILE A 449 10.92 31.95 3.22
CA ILE A 449 10.22 33.06 2.55
C ILE A 449 10.80 34.36 3.11
N LYS A 450 11.46 35.14 2.25
CA LYS A 450 11.87 36.51 2.59
C LYS A 450 10.64 37.42 2.83
N LEU A 451 10.67 38.21 3.90
CA LEU A 451 9.71 39.31 4.10
C LEU A 451 10.15 40.55 3.29
N GLY A 452 9.20 41.23 2.69
CA GLY A 452 9.39 42.26 1.69
C GLY A 452 9.45 41.68 0.28
N GLU A 453 10.18 42.35 -0.61
CA GLU A 453 10.39 41.87 -1.98
C GLU A 453 11.51 40.83 -2.05
N ALA A 454 11.23 39.74 -2.76
CA ALA A 454 12.18 38.76 -3.23
C ALA A 454 12.21 38.77 -4.75
N GLY A 455 13.41 38.83 -5.33
CA GLY A 455 13.61 38.59 -6.76
C GLY A 455 13.92 37.13 -7.00
N GLY A 456 13.41 36.56 -8.11
CA GLY A 456 13.86 35.26 -8.57
C GLY A 456 15.36 35.28 -8.83
N GLY A 457 16.13 34.42 -8.17
CA GLY A 457 17.53 34.24 -8.53
C GLY A 457 17.62 33.64 -9.93
N ALA A 458 18.61 34.07 -10.73
CA ALA A 458 19.03 33.32 -11.91
C ALA A 458 19.73 32.03 -11.45
N ALA A 459 18.97 31.10 -10.87
CA ALA A 459 19.46 29.76 -10.63
C ALA A 459 19.68 29.09 -11.99
N PRO A 460 20.77 28.33 -12.18
CA PRO A 460 20.98 27.58 -13.41
C PRO A 460 19.72 26.76 -13.74
N ALA A 461 19.46 26.61 -15.03
CA ALA A 461 18.41 25.75 -15.54
C ALA A 461 18.72 24.30 -15.13
N GLU A 462 18.08 23.83 -14.05
CA GLU A 462 18.09 22.41 -13.68
C GLU A 462 16.87 21.76 -14.33
N ASP A 463 16.79 21.87 -15.67
CA ASP A 463 15.57 21.63 -16.45
C ASP A 463 14.88 20.31 -16.08
N ASP A 464 15.65 19.23 -15.90
CA ASP A 464 15.09 17.93 -15.50
C ASP A 464 14.54 17.89 -14.07
N LYS A 465 15.18 18.57 -13.10
CA LYS A 465 14.71 18.60 -11.71
C LYS A 465 13.47 19.49 -11.57
N ASP A 466 13.48 20.66 -12.19
CA ASP A 466 12.33 21.56 -12.18
C ASP A 466 11.15 20.94 -12.91
N MET A 467 11.40 20.28 -14.04
CA MET A 467 10.39 19.51 -14.76
C MET A 467 9.77 18.45 -13.85
N LEU A 468 10.58 17.69 -13.09
CA LEU A 468 10.06 16.69 -12.15
C LEU A 468 9.24 17.31 -11.01
N ARG A 469 9.59 18.51 -10.53
CA ARG A 469 8.81 19.22 -9.50
C ARG A 469 7.44 19.63 -10.02
N TRP A 470 7.38 20.24 -11.21
CA TRP A 470 6.12 20.54 -11.90
C TRP A 470 5.31 19.28 -12.19
N ASN A 471 5.96 18.20 -12.59
CA ASN A 471 5.30 16.92 -12.84
C ASN A 471 4.68 16.33 -11.57
N ASN A 472 5.42 16.31 -10.46
CA ASN A 472 4.89 15.87 -9.15
C ASN A 472 3.73 16.74 -8.68
N TYR A 473 3.84 18.06 -8.85
CA TYR A 473 2.76 18.99 -8.51
C TYR A 473 1.50 18.76 -9.38
N GLY A 474 1.68 18.55 -10.68
CA GLY A 474 0.59 18.22 -11.62
C GLY A 474 -0.09 16.89 -11.28
N ILE A 475 0.67 15.86 -10.89
CA ILE A 475 0.13 14.56 -10.45
C ILE A 475 -0.75 14.74 -9.21
N ALA A 476 -0.28 15.49 -8.22
CA ALA A 476 -1.04 15.74 -7.00
C ALA A 476 -2.32 16.56 -7.28
N LEU A 477 -2.25 17.56 -8.16
CA LEU A 477 -3.41 18.33 -8.57
C LEU A 477 -4.44 17.47 -9.32
N LEU A 478 -3.99 16.58 -10.19
CA LEU A 478 -4.85 15.64 -10.92
C LEU A 478 -5.57 14.70 -9.95
N ASP A 479 -4.87 14.13 -8.98
CA ASP A 479 -5.46 13.25 -7.96
C ASP A 479 -6.46 14.00 -7.06
N GLN A 480 -6.22 15.29 -6.81
CA GLN A 480 -7.16 16.19 -6.14
C GLN A 480 -8.25 16.77 -7.06
N ARG A 481 -8.35 16.29 -8.32
CA ARG A 481 -9.36 16.70 -9.33
C ARG A 481 -9.34 18.18 -9.71
N GLN A 482 -8.22 18.86 -9.52
CA GLN A 482 -8.01 20.25 -9.96
C GLN A 482 -7.50 20.28 -11.40
N PHE A 483 -8.31 19.81 -12.34
CA PHE A 483 -7.89 19.53 -13.71
C PHE A 483 -7.27 20.73 -14.44
N GLY A 484 -7.84 21.94 -14.30
CA GLY A 484 -7.27 23.14 -14.92
C GLY A 484 -5.85 23.42 -14.45
N ARG A 485 -5.61 23.38 -13.14
CA ARG A 485 -4.28 23.62 -12.57
C ARG A 485 -3.32 22.48 -12.88
N ALA A 486 -3.81 21.25 -12.96
CA ALA A 486 -3.01 20.10 -13.36
C ALA A 486 -2.53 20.23 -14.81
N ALA A 487 -3.41 20.66 -15.72
CA ALA A 487 -3.06 20.94 -17.11
C ALA A 487 -1.97 22.02 -17.18
N ASP A 488 -2.16 23.17 -16.50
CA ASP A 488 -1.16 24.24 -16.45
C ASP A 488 0.21 23.73 -15.93
N ALA A 489 0.20 22.88 -14.90
CA ALA A 489 1.43 22.31 -14.35
C ALA A 489 2.14 21.38 -15.34
N PHE A 490 1.40 20.55 -16.08
CA PHE A 490 1.97 19.68 -17.12
C PHE A 490 2.34 20.46 -18.40
N GLU A 491 1.71 21.59 -18.69
CA GLU A 491 2.14 22.51 -19.73
C GLU A 491 3.53 23.08 -19.43
N HIS A 492 3.79 23.45 -18.17
CA HIS A 492 5.14 23.83 -17.73
C HIS A 492 6.15 22.68 -17.91
N VAL A 493 5.76 21.43 -17.69
CA VAL A 493 6.62 20.25 -17.95
C VAL A 493 7.07 20.20 -19.41
N VAL A 494 6.14 20.35 -20.37
CA VAL A 494 6.48 20.29 -21.80
C VAL A 494 7.14 21.58 -22.32
N GLN A 495 6.99 22.71 -21.63
CA GLN A 495 7.76 23.92 -21.92
C GLN A 495 9.23 23.76 -21.51
N LEU A 496 9.49 23.17 -20.34
CA LEU A 496 10.84 22.87 -19.87
C LEU A 496 11.49 21.76 -20.69
N LYS A 497 10.70 20.76 -21.12
CA LYS A 497 11.20 19.61 -21.88
C LYS A 497 10.26 19.21 -23.03
N PRO A 498 10.33 19.89 -24.19
CA PRO A 498 9.42 19.65 -25.32
C PRO A 498 9.55 18.27 -25.99
N ASP A 499 10.64 17.54 -25.75
CA ASP A 499 10.84 16.18 -26.27
C ASP A 499 10.41 15.08 -25.29
N TYR A 500 9.84 15.45 -24.14
CA TYR A 500 9.37 14.50 -23.13
C TYR A 500 7.94 14.02 -23.40
N ALA A 501 7.82 12.88 -24.08
CA ALA A 501 6.52 12.29 -24.45
C ALA A 501 5.56 12.11 -23.27
N ASP A 502 6.04 11.69 -22.09
CA ASP A 502 5.18 11.47 -20.91
C ASP A 502 4.57 12.80 -20.38
N GLY A 503 5.19 13.96 -20.66
CA GLY A 503 4.58 15.27 -20.35
C GLY A 503 3.28 15.49 -21.12
N TYR A 504 3.28 15.25 -22.43
CA TYR A 504 2.08 15.31 -23.27
C TYR A 504 1.04 14.26 -22.89
N ILE A 505 1.48 13.05 -22.52
CA ILE A 505 0.57 12.01 -22.00
C ILE A 505 -0.11 12.49 -20.73
N ASN A 506 0.61 13.15 -19.81
CA ASN A 506 0.01 13.64 -18.56
C ASN A 506 -1.00 14.78 -18.79
N ILE A 507 -0.76 15.67 -19.77
CA ILE A 507 -1.79 16.62 -20.23
C ILE A 507 -3.00 15.86 -20.76
N ALA A 508 -2.82 14.87 -21.64
CA ALA A 508 -3.92 14.08 -22.19
C ALA A 508 -4.75 13.34 -21.15
N ILE A 509 -4.10 12.76 -20.13
CA ILE A 509 -4.79 12.10 -19.01
C ILE A 509 -5.64 13.11 -18.24
N THR A 510 -5.12 14.32 -18.05
CA THR A 510 -5.80 15.40 -17.36
C THR A 510 -7.01 15.87 -18.16
N ASP A 511 -6.83 16.13 -19.46
CA ASP A 511 -7.91 16.49 -20.38
C ASP A 511 -8.97 15.39 -20.49
N PHE A 512 -8.57 14.12 -20.57
CA PHE A 512 -9.50 12.99 -20.56
C PHE A 512 -10.33 12.95 -19.27
N SER A 513 -9.67 13.13 -18.11
CA SER A 513 -10.34 13.18 -16.79
C SER A 513 -11.24 14.42 -16.64
N TRP A 514 -10.94 15.47 -17.38
CA TRP A 514 -11.75 16.70 -17.50
C TRP A 514 -12.78 16.63 -18.64
N GLU A 515 -12.95 15.46 -19.27
CA GLU A 515 -13.88 15.22 -20.39
C GLU A 515 -13.61 16.07 -21.65
N LYS A 516 -12.38 16.59 -21.80
CA LYS A 516 -11.88 17.31 -22.98
C LYS A 516 -11.23 16.35 -23.98
N TYR A 517 -12.04 15.47 -24.56
CA TYR A 517 -11.54 14.34 -25.36
C TYR A 517 -10.76 14.75 -26.63
N ASP A 518 -11.13 15.85 -27.29
CA ASP A 518 -10.41 16.32 -28.50
C ASP A 518 -9.02 16.86 -28.15
N GLY A 519 -8.90 17.60 -27.03
CA GLY A 519 -7.61 18.05 -26.50
C GLY A 519 -6.73 16.87 -26.11
N ALA A 520 -7.31 15.88 -25.42
CA ALA A 520 -6.61 14.64 -25.08
C ALA A 520 -6.08 13.91 -26.33
N ALA A 521 -6.89 13.80 -27.40
CA ALA A 521 -6.47 13.20 -28.66
C ALA A 521 -5.26 13.91 -29.27
N GLU A 522 -5.28 15.24 -29.32
CA GLU A 522 -4.19 16.05 -29.88
C GLU A 522 -2.87 15.82 -29.11
N GLN A 523 -2.91 15.82 -27.78
CA GLN A 523 -1.70 15.61 -26.99
C GLN A 523 -1.20 14.17 -27.09
N LEU A 524 -2.08 13.18 -27.21
CA LEU A 524 -1.69 11.78 -27.44
C LEU A 524 -1.03 11.58 -28.81
N GLU A 525 -1.50 12.27 -29.84
CA GLU A 525 -0.83 12.27 -31.15
C GLU A 525 0.58 12.86 -31.08
N LYS A 526 0.77 13.95 -30.34
CA LYS A 526 2.11 14.51 -30.09
C LYS A 526 3.00 13.53 -29.35
N ALA A 527 2.49 12.90 -28.28
CA ALA A 527 3.22 11.90 -27.52
C ALA A 527 3.63 10.69 -28.38
N LEU A 528 2.74 10.20 -29.24
CA LEU A 528 3.00 9.06 -30.14
C LEU A 528 3.93 9.43 -31.30
N LYS A 529 3.98 10.70 -31.73
CA LYS A 529 5.01 11.17 -32.68
C LYS A 529 6.40 11.14 -32.05
N LEU A 530 6.52 11.54 -30.77
CA LEU A 530 7.79 11.51 -30.03
C LEU A 530 8.21 10.09 -29.63
N SER A 531 7.24 9.25 -29.25
CA SER A 531 7.45 7.88 -28.79
C SER A 531 6.46 6.93 -29.46
N PRO A 532 6.73 6.51 -30.71
CA PRO A 532 5.87 5.58 -31.43
C PRO A 532 5.68 4.28 -30.66
N GLY A 533 4.43 3.82 -30.53
CA GLY A 533 4.11 2.58 -29.83
C GLY A 533 4.15 2.66 -28.31
N ASN A 534 4.26 3.86 -27.70
CA ASN A 534 4.22 4.03 -26.24
C ASN A 534 2.93 3.43 -25.66
N PRO A 535 2.99 2.37 -24.84
CA PRO A 535 1.78 1.66 -24.42
C PRO A 535 0.85 2.47 -23.52
N ARG A 536 1.37 3.45 -22.77
CA ARG A 536 0.54 4.35 -21.95
C ARG A 536 -0.24 5.30 -22.84
N ALA A 537 0.40 5.88 -23.86
CA ALA A 537 -0.28 6.73 -24.84
C ALA A 537 -1.31 5.94 -25.65
N LEU A 538 -0.96 4.74 -26.13
CA LEU A 538 -1.90 3.87 -26.86
C LEU A 538 -3.12 3.50 -26.00
N PHE A 539 -2.94 3.22 -24.71
CA PHE A 539 -4.04 2.93 -23.79
C PHE A 539 -5.01 4.12 -23.69
N TYR A 540 -4.52 5.33 -23.39
CA TYR A 540 -5.39 6.50 -23.26
C TYR A 540 -5.99 6.93 -24.60
N GLN A 541 -5.29 6.71 -25.72
CA GLN A 541 -5.85 6.96 -27.06
C GLN A 541 -7.00 5.99 -27.37
N ALA A 542 -6.88 4.72 -26.98
CA ALA A 542 -7.98 3.77 -27.08
C ALA A 542 -9.20 4.23 -26.27
N MET A 543 -8.98 4.79 -25.08
CA MET A 543 -10.07 5.34 -24.24
C MET A 543 -10.77 6.53 -24.91
N VAL A 544 -10.02 7.45 -25.50
CA VAL A 544 -10.59 8.56 -26.28
C VAL A 544 -11.40 8.04 -27.46
N TRP A 545 -10.85 7.10 -28.23
CA TRP A 545 -11.53 6.50 -29.38
C TRP A 545 -12.79 5.74 -29.00
N ARG A 546 -12.79 5.04 -27.87
CA ARG A 546 -13.97 4.37 -27.31
C ARG A 546 -15.09 5.38 -27.04
N VAL A 547 -14.79 6.50 -26.39
CA VAL A 547 -15.77 7.57 -26.14
C VAL A 547 -16.33 8.14 -27.45
N GLN A 548 -15.52 8.17 -28.51
CA GLN A 548 -15.93 8.58 -29.85
C GLN A 548 -16.61 7.47 -30.67
N GLY A 549 -16.84 6.28 -30.10
CA GLY A 549 -17.46 5.14 -30.79
C GLY A 549 -16.55 4.40 -31.79
N LYS A 550 -15.25 4.72 -31.82
CA LYS A 550 -14.24 4.11 -32.70
C LYS A 550 -13.65 2.83 -32.09
N TYR A 551 -14.51 1.84 -31.85
CA TYR A 551 -14.13 0.59 -31.16
C TYR A 551 -13.05 -0.21 -31.89
N ALA A 552 -13.03 -0.23 -33.23
CA ALA A 552 -12.03 -0.99 -33.99
C ALA A 552 -10.60 -0.46 -33.74
N ASP A 553 -10.44 0.86 -33.72
CA ASP A 553 -9.17 1.52 -33.44
C ASP A 553 -8.77 1.33 -31.97
N ALA A 554 -9.73 1.46 -31.03
CA ALA A 554 -9.49 1.21 -29.61
C ALA A 554 -8.99 -0.22 -29.36
N ILE A 555 -9.66 -1.21 -29.94
CA ILE A 555 -9.25 -2.63 -29.89
C ILE A 555 -7.84 -2.83 -30.45
N HIS A 556 -7.52 -2.18 -31.57
CA HIS A 556 -6.18 -2.27 -32.17
C HIS A 556 -5.10 -1.79 -31.20
N ASN A 557 -5.30 -0.63 -30.57
CA ASN A 557 -4.36 -0.10 -29.58
C ASN A 557 -4.29 -0.96 -28.31
N LEU A 558 -5.43 -1.39 -27.76
CA LEU A 558 -5.47 -2.22 -26.54
C LEU A 558 -4.76 -3.57 -26.75
N LYS A 559 -4.86 -4.17 -27.94
CA LYS A 559 -4.09 -5.37 -28.29
C LYS A 559 -2.59 -5.13 -28.26
N GLN A 560 -2.10 -3.99 -28.73
CA GLN A 560 -0.67 -3.64 -28.64
C GLN A 560 -0.25 -3.45 -27.17
N VAL A 561 -1.10 -2.83 -26.36
CA VAL A 561 -0.84 -2.65 -24.92
C VAL A 561 -0.73 -4.00 -24.21
N ILE A 562 -1.66 -4.94 -24.46
CA ILE A 562 -1.64 -6.29 -23.88
C ILE A 562 -0.46 -7.10 -24.39
N ALA A 563 -0.08 -6.96 -25.66
CA ALA A 563 1.10 -7.63 -26.20
C ALA A 563 2.38 -7.18 -25.49
N ALA A 564 2.49 -5.89 -25.15
CA ALA A 564 3.62 -5.36 -24.38
C ALA A 564 3.52 -5.67 -22.87
N TYR A 565 2.31 -5.71 -22.32
CA TYR A 565 2.04 -5.93 -20.89
C TYR A 565 0.92 -6.96 -20.70
N PRO A 566 1.20 -8.28 -20.77
CA PRO A 566 0.17 -9.32 -20.73
C PRO A 566 -0.60 -9.45 -19.41
N ARG A 567 -0.17 -8.74 -18.36
CA ARG A 567 -0.83 -8.73 -17.04
C ARG A 567 -1.44 -7.37 -16.70
N VAL A 568 -1.62 -6.49 -17.68
CA VAL A 568 -2.26 -5.18 -17.45
C VAL A 568 -3.77 -5.34 -17.28
N ARG A 569 -4.24 -5.26 -16.04
CA ARG A 569 -5.65 -5.47 -15.70
C ARG A 569 -6.59 -4.53 -16.45
N GLN A 570 -6.22 -3.26 -16.49
CA GLN A 570 -7.02 -2.21 -17.11
C GLN A 570 -7.26 -2.49 -18.60
N ALA A 571 -6.22 -2.86 -19.38
CA ALA A 571 -6.44 -3.08 -20.81
C ALA A 571 -7.26 -4.35 -21.09
N HIS A 572 -7.19 -5.38 -20.24
CA HIS A 572 -8.09 -6.53 -20.35
C HIS A 572 -9.54 -6.16 -20.07
N ASP A 573 -9.81 -5.35 -19.03
CA ASP A 573 -11.17 -4.85 -18.77
C ASP A 573 -11.70 -4.06 -19.97
N GLU A 574 -10.94 -3.05 -20.42
CA GLU A 574 -11.34 -2.19 -21.52
C GLU A 574 -11.56 -2.97 -22.83
N LEU A 575 -10.64 -3.87 -23.18
CA LEU A 575 -10.77 -4.70 -24.39
C LEU A 575 -11.95 -5.66 -24.30
N GLY A 576 -12.19 -6.25 -23.13
CA GLY A 576 -13.36 -7.10 -22.88
C GLY A 576 -14.65 -6.31 -23.03
N SER A 577 -14.67 -5.07 -22.55
CA SER A 577 -15.80 -4.15 -22.68
C SER A 577 -16.08 -3.81 -24.15
N ASP A 578 -15.05 -3.47 -24.92
CA ASP A 578 -15.18 -3.15 -26.35
C ASP A 578 -15.72 -4.35 -27.15
N TYR A 579 -15.21 -5.55 -26.90
CA TYR A 579 -15.75 -6.77 -27.51
C TYR A 579 -17.19 -7.05 -27.11
N TYR A 580 -17.56 -6.76 -25.85
CA TYR A 580 -18.94 -6.92 -25.39
C TYR A 580 -19.90 -6.00 -26.16
N GLU A 581 -19.53 -4.73 -26.36
CA GLU A 581 -20.34 -3.75 -27.11
C GLU A 581 -20.49 -4.18 -28.58
N LEU A 582 -19.45 -4.76 -29.18
CA LEU A 582 -19.49 -5.35 -30.52
C LEU A 582 -20.17 -6.73 -30.57
N LYS A 583 -20.73 -7.22 -29.45
CA LYS A 583 -21.40 -8.53 -29.31
C LYS A 583 -20.48 -9.73 -29.60
N GLN A 584 -19.17 -9.54 -29.52
CA GLN A 584 -18.16 -10.58 -29.65
C GLN A 584 -17.93 -11.25 -28.30
N TYR A 585 -18.96 -11.96 -27.80
CA TYR A 585 -19.02 -12.43 -26.41
C TYR A 585 -17.93 -13.45 -26.04
N ASP A 586 -17.50 -14.30 -26.96
CA ASP A 586 -16.40 -15.24 -26.68
C ASP A 586 -15.06 -14.50 -26.48
N LEU A 587 -14.76 -13.50 -27.29
CA LEU A 587 -13.55 -12.68 -27.13
C LEU A 587 -13.62 -11.85 -25.85
N ALA A 588 -14.80 -11.30 -25.51
CA ALA A 588 -15.00 -10.62 -24.25
C ALA A 588 -14.78 -11.56 -23.04
N ARG A 589 -15.28 -12.81 -23.11
CA ARG A 589 -15.07 -13.82 -22.08
C ARG A 589 -13.57 -14.03 -21.83
N GLU A 590 -12.79 -14.25 -22.88
CA GLU A 590 -11.35 -14.50 -22.78
C GLU A 590 -10.62 -13.37 -22.04
N GLN A 591 -10.97 -12.10 -22.32
CA GLN A 591 -10.33 -10.97 -21.64
C GLN A 591 -10.71 -10.88 -20.17
N TYR A 592 -11.98 -11.10 -19.83
CA TYR A 592 -12.40 -11.06 -18.44
C TYR A 592 -11.95 -12.30 -17.62
N GLU A 593 -11.81 -13.47 -18.25
CA GLU A 593 -11.16 -14.64 -17.64
C GLU A 593 -9.67 -14.37 -17.38
N ALA A 594 -8.97 -13.72 -18.31
CA ALA A 594 -7.59 -13.28 -18.11
C ALA A 594 -7.46 -12.25 -16.96
N LEU A 595 -8.36 -11.27 -16.90
CA LEU A 595 -8.43 -10.30 -15.80
C LEU A 595 -8.63 -11.00 -14.44
N GLN A 596 -9.59 -11.93 -14.35
CA GLN A 596 -9.85 -12.71 -13.13
C GLN A 596 -8.68 -13.61 -12.73
N ALA A 597 -7.90 -14.11 -13.69
CA ALA A 597 -6.69 -14.89 -13.40
C ALA A 597 -5.58 -14.01 -12.78
N ILE A 598 -5.55 -12.71 -13.08
CA ILE A 598 -4.59 -11.75 -12.51
C ILE A 598 -5.06 -11.26 -11.13
N ASP A 599 -6.34 -10.87 -11.01
CA ASP A 599 -6.98 -10.48 -9.76
C ASP A 599 -8.31 -11.24 -9.58
N PRO A 600 -8.32 -12.31 -8.77
CA PRO A 600 -9.50 -13.13 -8.54
C PRO A 600 -10.65 -12.41 -7.83
N ASP A 601 -10.40 -11.23 -7.26
CA ASP A 601 -11.41 -10.43 -6.56
C ASP A 601 -11.89 -9.22 -7.37
N ASP A 602 -11.48 -9.10 -8.65
CA ASP A 602 -11.86 -7.98 -9.50
C ASP A 602 -13.37 -7.91 -9.73
N LEU A 603 -13.96 -6.79 -9.32
CA LEU A 603 -15.41 -6.60 -9.34
C LEU A 603 -15.95 -6.50 -10.78
N SER A 604 -15.19 -5.86 -11.69
CA SER A 604 -15.57 -5.69 -13.10
C SER A 604 -15.60 -7.05 -13.80
N ALA A 605 -14.60 -7.89 -13.56
CA ALA A 605 -14.53 -9.25 -14.08
C ALA A 605 -15.76 -10.08 -13.66
N HIS A 606 -16.09 -10.11 -12.38
CA HIS A 606 -17.27 -10.86 -11.90
C HIS A 606 -18.57 -10.35 -12.53
N TYR A 607 -18.77 -9.04 -12.60
CA TYR A 607 -19.96 -8.45 -13.21
C TYR A 607 -20.09 -8.80 -14.70
N ASN A 608 -19.01 -8.60 -15.45
CA ASN A 608 -19.02 -8.79 -16.90
C ASN A 608 -19.04 -10.27 -17.29
N LEU A 609 -18.31 -11.15 -16.60
CA LEU A 609 -18.41 -12.59 -16.80
C LEU A 609 -19.82 -13.11 -16.52
N ALA A 610 -20.50 -12.62 -15.47
CA ALA A 610 -21.89 -13.00 -15.21
C ALA A 610 -22.81 -12.63 -16.40
N ARG A 611 -22.63 -11.45 -17.00
CA ARG A 611 -23.39 -11.01 -18.18
C ARG A 611 -23.04 -11.82 -19.43
N ILE A 612 -21.76 -12.03 -19.68
CA ILE A 612 -21.24 -12.76 -20.85
C ILE A 612 -21.67 -14.21 -20.81
N TYR A 613 -21.50 -14.90 -19.68
CA TYR A 613 -21.95 -16.28 -19.52
C TYR A 613 -23.45 -16.45 -19.74
N ARG A 614 -24.29 -15.48 -19.32
CA ARG A 614 -25.73 -15.50 -19.65
C ARG A 614 -25.97 -15.41 -21.16
N ARG A 615 -25.25 -14.54 -21.87
CA ARG A 615 -25.36 -14.38 -23.33
C ARG A 615 -24.91 -15.64 -24.08
N LEU A 616 -23.91 -16.34 -23.54
CA LEU A 616 -23.38 -17.60 -24.07
C LEU A 616 -24.16 -18.85 -23.60
N GLY A 617 -25.23 -18.70 -22.79
CA GLY A 617 -26.02 -19.83 -22.29
C GLY A 617 -25.39 -20.64 -21.13
N MET A 618 -24.25 -20.20 -20.59
CA MET A 618 -23.52 -20.85 -19.48
C MET A 618 -24.11 -20.45 -18.12
N LYS A 619 -25.30 -20.98 -17.79
CA LYS A 619 -26.11 -20.53 -16.64
C LYS A 619 -25.42 -20.71 -15.27
N GLU A 620 -24.73 -21.82 -15.06
CA GLU A 620 -24.07 -22.13 -13.77
C GLU A 620 -22.91 -21.15 -13.51
N LYS A 621 -21.98 -21.03 -14.45
CA LYS A 621 -20.89 -20.05 -14.38
C LYS A 621 -21.41 -18.61 -14.21
N ALA A 622 -22.51 -18.27 -14.87
CA ALA A 622 -23.13 -16.96 -14.70
C ALA A 622 -23.65 -16.73 -13.27
N ALA A 623 -24.25 -17.74 -12.64
CA ALA A 623 -24.74 -17.66 -11.28
C ALA A 623 -23.60 -17.54 -10.27
N GLU A 624 -22.52 -18.29 -10.45
CA GLU A 624 -21.31 -18.20 -9.63
C GLU A 624 -20.71 -16.79 -9.65
N GLN A 625 -20.47 -16.25 -10.84
CA GLN A 625 -19.90 -14.91 -11.01
C GLN A 625 -20.84 -13.82 -10.48
N ALA A 626 -22.16 -13.97 -10.67
CA ALA A 626 -23.15 -13.06 -10.11
C ALA A 626 -23.15 -13.08 -8.57
N ALA A 627 -22.97 -14.24 -7.94
CA ALA A 627 -22.86 -14.35 -6.48
C ALA A 627 -21.58 -13.67 -5.97
N MET A 628 -20.45 -13.88 -6.65
CA MET A 628 -19.17 -13.22 -6.30
C MET A 628 -19.26 -11.69 -6.42
N PHE A 629 -19.89 -11.19 -7.49
CA PHE A 629 -20.17 -9.75 -7.66
C PHE A 629 -21.11 -9.21 -6.57
N ALA A 630 -22.20 -9.93 -6.27
CA ALA A 630 -23.19 -9.49 -5.29
C ALA A 630 -22.59 -9.33 -3.88
N ASP A 631 -21.68 -10.22 -3.50
CA ASP A 631 -21.00 -10.18 -2.20
C ASP A 631 -19.94 -9.06 -2.13
N ARG A 632 -19.25 -8.76 -3.24
CA ARG A 632 -18.12 -7.81 -3.29
C ARG A 632 -18.50 -6.38 -3.68
N LYS A 633 -19.59 -6.15 -4.41
CA LYS A 633 -19.98 -4.81 -4.91
C LYS A 633 -20.17 -3.84 -3.77
N ASN A 634 -19.80 -2.57 -3.92
CA ASN A 634 -20.02 -1.56 -2.88
C ASN A 634 -21.48 -1.51 -2.41
N ASP A 635 -21.69 -1.26 -1.12
CA ASP A 635 -23.02 -1.01 -0.57
C ASP A 635 -23.30 0.50 -0.66
N PRO A 636 -24.27 0.94 -1.49
CA PRO A 636 -24.63 2.35 -1.57
C PRO A 636 -25.12 2.93 -0.24
N GLY A 637 -25.68 2.10 0.65
CA GLY A 637 -26.11 2.51 1.99
C GLY A 637 -24.96 2.85 2.94
N ALA A 638 -23.77 2.28 2.71
CA ALA A 638 -22.60 2.51 3.56
C ALA A 638 -22.18 3.99 3.60
N THR A 639 -22.45 4.75 2.53
CA THR A 639 -22.13 6.18 2.45
C THR A 639 -22.86 7.01 3.50
N ALA A 640 -24.07 6.63 3.92
CA ALA A 640 -24.81 7.36 4.94
C ALA A 640 -24.07 7.35 6.29
N TYR A 641 -23.48 6.21 6.66
CA TYR A 641 -22.68 6.06 7.88
C TYR A 641 -21.38 6.86 7.84
N ALA A 642 -20.72 6.88 6.67
CA ALA A 642 -19.54 7.72 6.46
C ALA A 642 -19.88 9.20 6.60
N ASN A 643 -20.96 9.66 5.97
CA ASN A 643 -21.39 11.06 6.05
C ASN A 643 -21.77 11.49 7.47
N GLU A 644 -22.49 10.63 8.21
CA GLU A 644 -22.82 10.92 9.60
C GLU A 644 -21.57 11.00 10.49
N PHE A 645 -20.61 10.08 10.28
CA PHE A 645 -19.31 10.16 10.95
C PHE A 645 -18.60 11.48 10.64
N LEU A 646 -18.46 11.85 9.37
CA LEU A 646 -17.78 13.09 8.95
C LEU A 646 -18.50 14.33 9.49
N ARG A 647 -19.83 14.33 9.57
CA ARG A 647 -20.61 15.43 10.17
C ARG A 647 -20.27 15.67 11.64
N LEU A 648 -19.91 14.60 12.37
CA LEU A 648 -19.59 14.64 13.79
C LEU A 648 -18.10 14.88 14.08
N HIS A 649 -17.24 14.77 13.07
CA HIS A 649 -15.78 14.79 13.19
C HIS A 649 -15.21 15.77 12.15
N ALA A 650 -15.19 17.06 12.50
CA ALA A 650 -14.80 18.14 11.59
C ALA A 650 -13.37 17.97 11.04
N GLU A 651 -12.48 17.43 11.86
CA GLU A 651 -11.11 17.09 11.50
C GLU A 651 -11.06 16.02 10.40
N ALA A 652 -11.88 14.98 10.52
CA ALA A 652 -12.00 13.93 9.52
C ALA A 652 -12.72 14.43 8.25
N ALA A 653 -13.70 15.32 8.41
CA ALA A 653 -14.39 15.95 7.28
C ALA A 653 -13.41 16.76 6.42
N ASN A 654 -12.54 17.55 7.04
CA ASN A 654 -11.52 18.32 6.32
C ASN A 654 -10.58 17.39 5.53
N GLU A 655 -10.05 16.36 6.19
CA GLU A 655 -9.18 15.36 5.55
C GLU A 655 -9.88 14.60 4.41
N SER A 656 -11.20 14.37 4.49
CA SER A 656 -11.94 13.64 3.45
C SER A 656 -12.10 14.40 2.14
N VAL A 657 -11.86 15.71 2.13
CA VAL A 657 -11.97 16.55 0.94
C VAL A 657 -10.62 16.57 0.23
N PRO A 658 -10.49 16.10 -1.02
CA PRO A 658 -9.19 16.05 -1.70
C PRO A 658 -8.50 17.42 -1.81
N TYR A 659 -9.27 18.50 -1.95
CA TYR A 659 -8.78 19.87 -1.94
C TYR A 659 -9.12 20.56 -0.62
N HIS A 660 -8.27 20.40 0.39
CA HIS A 660 -8.38 21.10 1.67
C HIS A 660 -7.14 21.96 1.95
N THR A 661 -7.23 22.78 3.01
CA THR A 661 -6.13 23.62 3.50
C THR A 661 -6.12 23.59 5.02
N HIS A 662 -4.96 23.31 5.60
CA HIS A 662 -4.72 23.41 7.04
C HIS A 662 -4.43 24.87 7.36
N ALA A 663 -5.39 25.53 8.00
CA ALA A 663 -5.26 26.90 8.44
C ALA A 663 -5.23 26.95 9.97
N GLN A 664 -4.64 28.01 10.52
CA GLN A 664 -4.71 28.25 11.95
C GLN A 664 -6.17 28.56 12.30
N THR A 665 -6.84 27.67 13.04
CA THR A 665 -8.09 28.05 13.71
C THR A 665 -7.75 29.23 14.62
N ALA A 666 -8.57 30.29 14.61
CA ALA A 666 -8.32 31.52 15.35
C ALA A 666 -7.76 31.23 16.76
N PRO A 667 -6.79 32.02 17.27
CA PRO A 667 -6.17 31.74 18.57
C PRO A 667 -7.27 31.52 19.61
N GLN A 668 -7.26 30.34 20.24
CA GLN A 668 -7.94 30.18 21.51
C GLN A 668 -7.15 31.06 22.48
N ASN A 669 -7.74 32.24 22.77
CA ASN A 669 -7.20 33.27 23.65
C ASN A 669 -6.72 32.71 24.99
#